data_AF-A0AA37P0R8-F1
#
_entry.id   AF-A0AA37P0R8-F1
#
_cell.length_a   1.000
_cell.length_b   1.000
_cell.length_c   1.000
_cell.angle_alpha   90.00
_cell.angle_beta   90.00
_cell.angle_gamma   90.00
#
_symmetry.space_group_name_H-M   'P 1'
#
loop_
_entity.id
_entity.type
_entity.pdbx_description
1 polymer ?
#
loop_
_entity_poly.entity_id
_entity_poly.type
_entity_poly.pdbx_seq_one_letter_code
_entity_poly.pdbx_strand_id
1 'polypeptide(L)'
;MKHTIFFLLTLALCWGCISDREPDARSKVTVELTVRPDPMTTTTRTTDEAAIRDLNFYLIDRKGAVVLYRYLTATTLRFECLPGDYLVRIAANVGRSLGETADLFQYKVTYQEHYNMLPMFCEQKTTISLSSDGVVQLPPITVKRVVSKISYNLTAKPADMELKSVQLISIPRTAVVFAPDGTAADNPDDYTDSPETTLTGQRAAGSYYMLPNRQGVNTSITDQKQKNADNAPACASWLLIRATRGSKVLAYSVYLGENNTSDFNVRANSHYTLNITLLNDNTADTRIASYTATVYDDFDDGNIGSYCVYDPDYSLHVDMVNENSSLAISGRLEVTQGDSDYFEFDRNDCNSSFEFEIYNPKGGNYFYLDYRPPIFTKDNSQLAYRVTLTDEYGFAQSYDFKHTMANVVYVHTSTGGSVTADKCLYAQTATEGSGKRTAALCHEDGCRLTATATGYYLFDGWYADAAYTRLLSSSESYTYIPRDLYADIYARFRAVDTPLDSKGTANCYIAPTLNTRYSFNATVQGNGKNTRNIWAQNLNGTSARMLWESDSKVVENVLYADNRISFSTGNARGNAVIGLFDVTDNCIWSWHIWSVDYDPATTAQTYVSGAVFMDRNLGAISTDCTHPASRGLYYQWGRKDPFIHPANCTSYEPERVVYTEGFAFNVSYPRNAGTESPYDVMTVEWSIAHPTTFMSDAMYEDWEEWASVVDWLYNHHPNLWGNITTSNSNISKISYKSIYDPCPVGWKVPSPEDFVGIERVSQSSPYYVTIHYNGNRTTNIPIGGTFVDTRFMNNGQLGRLYTNAPYYMFWGTYGCRYGDISCTSIIFSTGSVPSFIDTTDYYRYAANPIRCIRE
;
A
#
# COMPACT_ATOMS: atom_id res chain seq x y z
N MET A 1 -80.77 -9.11 -65.56
CA MET A 1 -81.56 -8.56 -66.69
C MET A 1 -80.58 -8.32 -67.83
N LYS A 2 -80.45 -9.23 -68.80
CA LYS A 2 -81.33 -9.44 -69.95
C LYS A 2 -81.49 -8.21 -70.86
N HIS A 3 -80.91 -8.38 -72.06
CA HIS A 3 -81.33 -7.90 -73.38
C HIS A 3 -80.92 -6.48 -73.82
N THR A 4 -80.05 -6.30 -74.82
CA THR A 4 -80.13 -6.62 -76.29
C THR A 4 -80.91 -5.54 -77.05
N ILE A 5 -80.19 -4.64 -77.75
CA ILE A 5 -80.14 -4.38 -79.23
C ILE A 5 -81.46 -3.98 -79.90
N PHE A 6 -81.41 -2.90 -80.71
CA PHE A 6 -81.87 -2.82 -82.13
C PHE A 6 -81.82 -1.35 -82.63
N PHE A 7 -81.63 -0.95 -83.90
CA PHE A 7 -81.79 -1.56 -85.24
C PHE A 7 -81.20 -0.58 -86.30
N LEU A 8 -80.51 -0.97 -87.40
CA LEU A 8 -80.97 -1.18 -88.81
C LEU A 8 -79.78 -0.76 -89.73
N LEU A 9 -79.49 -1.24 -90.95
CA LEU A 9 -80.21 -1.98 -92.01
C LEU A 9 -79.15 -2.57 -93.02
N THR A 10 -79.27 -3.87 -93.35
CA THR A 10 -79.07 -4.60 -94.66
C THR A 10 -77.83 -4.37 -95.57
N LEU A 11 -77.00 -5.39 -95.88
CA LEU A 11 -77.05 -6.39 -97.02
C LEU A 11 -77.06 -5.75 -98.43
N ALA A 12 -76.31 -6.15 -99.48
CA ALA A 12 -75.42 -7.29 -99.77
C ALA A 12 -74.70 -7.06 -101.14
N LEU A 13 -73.76 -7.96 -101.46
CA LEU A 13 -73.26 -8.41 -102.79
C LEU A 13 -71.86 -7.96 -103.26
N CYS A 14 -71.08 -9.00 -103.63
CA CYS A 14 -69.73 -8.99 -104.16
C CYS A 14 -69.70 -8.99 -105.70
N TRP A 15 -68.50 -8.65 -106.22
CA TRP A 15 -67.89 -8.88 -107.54
C TRP A 15 -68.02 -7.81 -108.63
N GLY A 16 -66.85 -7.35 -109.09
CA GLY A 16 -66.65 -6.70 -110.38
C GLY A 16 -65.54 -5.64 -110.37
N CYS A 17 -64.33 -6.04 -110.78
CA CYS A 17 -63.11 -5.22 -110.87
C CYS A 17 -63.27 -3.86 -111.54
N ILE A 18 -62.77 -2.80 -110.90
CA ILE A 18 -61.99 -1.74 -111.56
C ILE A 18 -60.80 -1.44 -110.66
N SER A 19 -59.61 -1.65 -111.21
CA SER A 19 -58.31 -1.30 -110.62
C SER A 19 -58.19 0.21 -110.50
N ASP A 20 -57.92 0.71 -109.29
CA ASP A 20 -57.22 1.97 -109.12
C ASP A 20 -56.16 1.84 -108.02
N ARG A 21 -54.94 2.13 -108.45
CA ARG A 21 -53.67 2.01 -107.73
C ARG A 21 -53.61 2.95 -106.52
N GLU A 22 -53.01 2.47 -105.44
CA GLU A 22 -52.43 3.32 -104.38
C GLU A 22 -51.35 4.25 -104.94
N PRO A 23 -51.32 5.52 -104.47
CA PRO A 23 -50.07 6.25 -104.23
C PRO A 23 -50.09 6.80 -102.78
N ASP A 24 -49.03 6.85 -101.96
CA ASP A 24 -47.60 6.93 -102.21
C ASP A 24 -46.82 6.11 -101.16
N ALA A 25 -45.90 5.29 -101.65
CA ALA A 25 -44.78 4.81 -100.86
C ALA A 25 -43.88 6.00 -100.52
N ARG A 26 -43.98 6.55 -99.29
CA ARG A 26 -42.97 7.49 -98.80
C ARG A 26 -41.64 6.75 -98.70
N SER A 27 -40.70 7.11 -99.56
CA SER A 27 -39.34 6.56 -99.56
C SER A 27 -38.68 6.82 -98.21
N LYS A 28 -38.12 5.78 -97.60
CA LYS A 28 -37.24 5.96 -96.44
C LYS A 28 -36.00 6.76 -96.87
N VAL A 29 -35.49 7.60 -95.97
CA VAL A 29 -34.20 8.28 -96.12
C VAL A 29 -33.17 7.60 -95.22
N THR A 30 -31.92 7.49 -95.68
CA THR A 30 -30.81 7.11 -94.80
C THR A 30 -30.43 8.32 -93.96
N VAL A 31 -30.25 8.16 -92.66
CA VAL A 31 -29.89 9.20 -91.70
C VAL A 31 -28.58 8.83 -91.06
N GLU A 32 -27.66 9.78 -90.96
CA GLU A 32 -26.41 9.64 -90.23
C GLU A 32 -26.34 10.70 -89.12
N LEU A 33 -25.94 10.27 -87.93
CA LEU A 33 -25.90 11.08 -86.72
C LEU A 33 -24.73 10.66 -85.84
N THR A 34 -23.99 11.61 -85.29
CA THR A 34 -22.94 11.34 -84.28
C THR A 34 -23.40 11.76 -82.89
N VAL A 35 -23.13 10.91 -81.90
CA VAL A 35 -23.35 11.19 -80.48
C VAL A 35 -22.02 11.57 -79.84
N ARG A 36 -22.02 12.67 -79.08
CA ARG A 36 -20.85 13.15 -78.35
C ARG A 36 -21.22 13.48 -76.89
N PRO A 37 -20.30 13.33 -75.93
CA PRO A 37 -20.54 13.77 -74.57
C PRO A 37 -20.64 15.30 -74.51
N ASP A 38 -21.38 15.82 -73.53
CA ASP A 38 -21.34 17.23 -73.18
C ASP A 38 -19.93 17.60 -72.68
N PRO A 39 -19.26 18.60 -73.28
CA PRO A 39 -17.89 18.95 -72.93
C PRO A 39 -17.80 19.39 -71.47
N MET A 40 -16.88 18.79 -70.74
CA MET A 40 -16.59 19.16 -69.35
C MET A 40 -15.51 20.23 -69.33
N THR A 41 -15.70 21.30 -68.55
CA THR A 41 -14.83 22.48 -68.53
C THR A 41 -13.46 22.23 -67.89
N THR A 42 -13.24 21.10 -67.19
CA THR A 42 -11.94 20.77 -66.59
C THR A 42 -11.79 19.26 -66.37
N THR A 43 -10.80 18.62 -67.00
CA THR A 43 -10.57 17.16 -66.93
C THR A 43 -9.55 16.82 -65.85
N THR A 44 -9.86 15.89 -64.92
CA THR A 44 -8.87 15.30 -64.00
C THR A 44 -8.94 13.77 -64.06
N ARG A 45 -7.76 13.12 -64.02
CA ARG A 45 -7.48 11.80 -64.62
C ARG A 45 -7.74 10.58 -63.71
N THR A 46 -8.96 10.06 -63.68
CA THR A 46 -9.22 8.68 -63.18
C THR A 46 -10.25 7.93 -64.02
N THR A 47 -11.40 8.52 -64.32
CA THR A 47 -12.38 7.98 -65.28
C THR A 47 -12.28 8.75 -66.60
N ASP A 48 -12.37 8.07 -67.75
CA ASP A 48 -12.53 8.76 -69.03
C ASP A 48 -13.94 9.34 -69.10
N GLU A 49 -14.06 10.58 -68.61
CA GLU A 49 -15.32 11.31 -68.50
C GLU A 49 -15.98 11.53 -69.87
N ALA A 50 -15.24 11.43 -70.98
CA ALA A 50 -15.72 11.68 -72.33
C ALA A 50 -15.99 10.40 -73.15
N ALA A 51 -15.57 9.23 -72.67
CA ALA A 51 -15.77 7.98 -73.40
C ALA A 51 -17.27 7.61 -73.51
N ILE A 52 -17.68 7.22 -74.71
CA ILE A 52 -18.95 6.56 -74.99
C ILE A 52 -18.63 5.18 -75.57
N ARG A 53 -19.02 4.11 -74.88
CA ARG A 53 -18.73 2.72 -75.28
C ARG A 53 -19.98 1.94 -75.72
N ASP A 54 -21.15 2.32 -75.23
CA ASP A 54 -22.42 1.78 -75.69
C ASP A 54 -23.52 2.86 -75.71
N LEU A 55 -24.55 2.61 -76.52
CA LEU A 55 -25.69 3.48 -76.75
C LEU A 55 -26.96 2.66 -76.90
N ASN A 56 -27.99 3.00 -76.14
CA ASN A 56 -29.37 2.66 -76.40
C ASN A 56 -30.04 3.85 -77.08
N PHE A 57 -30.28 3.74 -78.39
CA PHE A 57 -30.87 4.78 -79.22
C PHE A 57 -32.34 4.47 -79.52
N TYR A 58 -33.19 5.46 -79.28
CA TYR A 58 -34.62 5.41 -79.54
C TYR A 58 -35.03 6.59 -80.42
N LEU A 59 -35.71 6.30 -81.52
CA LEU A 59 -36.42 7.27 -82.34
C LEU A 59 -37.92 7.10 -82.07
N ILE A 60 -38.57 8.15 -81.59
CA ILE A 60 -39.97 8.11 -81.15
C ILE A 60 -40.78 9.08 -82.01
N ASP A 61 -41.88 8.61 -82.60
CA ASP A 61 -42.73 9.44 -83.46
C ASP A 61 -43.62 10.43 -82.66
N ARG A 62 -44.34 11.30 -83.38
CA ARG A 62 -45.26 12.27 -82.75
C ARG A 62 -46.40 11.64 -81.94
N LYS A 63 -46.70 10.34 -82.12
CA LYS A 63 -47.72 9.60 -81.37
C LYS A 63 -47.15 8.97 -80.09
N GLY A 64 -45.83 9.09 -79.86
CA GLY A 64 -45.15 8.52 -78.71
C GLY A 64 -44.73 7.06 -78.92
N ALA A 65 -44.82 6.52 -80.14
CA ALA A 65 -44.40 5.15 -80.43
C ALA A 65 -42.90 5.12 -80.78
N VAL A 66 -42.17 4.16 -80.21
CA VAL A 66 -40.78 3.86 -80.63
C VAL A 66 -40.84 3.27 -82.03
N VAL A 67 -40.36 4.02 -83.02
CA VAL A 67 -40.31 3.58 -84.43
C VAL A 67 -38.97 2.97 -84.81
N LEU A 68 -37.94 3.22 -84.00
CA LEU A 68 -36.62 2.60 -84.16
C LEU A 68 -35.93 2.48 -82.80
N TYR A 69 -35.47 1.27 -82.48
CA TYR A 69 -34.56 1.00 -81.37
C TYR A 69 -33.26 0.38 -81.88
N ARG A 70 -32.12 0.82 -81.36
CA ARG A 70 -30.81 0.20 -81.59
C ARG A 70 -29.97 0.20 -80.32
N TYR A 71 -29.33 -0.94 -80.04
CA TYR A 71 -28.21 -1.02 -79.11
C TYR A 71 -26.91 -1.09 -79.91
N LEU A 72 -25.98 -0.16 -79.67
CA LEU A 72 -24.80 0.07 -80.50
C LEU A 72 -23.57 0.32 -79.63
N THR A 73 -22.39 0.01 -80.14
CA THR A 73 -21.08 0.40 -79.55
C THR A 73 -20.37 1.50 -80.34
N ALA A 74 -20.92 1.89 -81.49
CA ALA A 74 -20.42 2.99 -82.30
C ALA A 74 -21.15 4.29 -81.96
N THR A 75 -20.41 5.40 -81.88
CA THR A 75 -20.94 6.74 -81.61
C THR A 75 -21.56 7.42 -82.84
N THR A 76 -21.28 6.91 -84.05
CA THR A 76 -21.95 7.32 -85.28
C THR A 76 -22.98 6.28 -85.66
N LEU A 77 -24.23 6.71 -85.75
CA LEU A 77 -25.39 5.90 -86.09
C LEU A 77 -25.78 6.15 -87.54
N ARG A 78 -26.07 5.08 -88.26
CA ARG A 78 -26.64 5.14 -89.60
C ARG A 78 -27.89 4.25 -89.67
N PHE A 79 -29.04 4.82 -90.04
CA PHE A 79 -30.32 4.10 -90.07
C PHE A 79 -31.27 4.66 -91.13
N GLU A 80 -32.34 3.93 -91.44
CA GLU A 80 -33.38 4.38 -92.36
C GLU A 80 -34.69 4.68 -91.63
N CYS A 81 -35.31 5.82 -91.92
CA CYS A 81 -36.63 6.17 -91.39
C CYS A 81 -37.44 7.02 -92.39
N LEU A 82 -38.72 7.24 -92.09
CA LEU A 82 -39.52 8.21 -92.83
C LEU A 82 -39.14 9.65 -92.43
N PRO A 83 -39.18 10.62 -93.35
CA PRO A 83 -39.07 12.04 -92.99
C PRO A 83 -40.19 12.47 -92.03
N GLY A 84 -39.86 13.27 -91.01
CA GLY A 84 -40.79 13.72 -89.98
C GLY A 84 -40.10 14.28 -88.73
N ASP A 85 -40.92 14.70 -87.75
CA ASP A 85 -40.41 15.09 -86.44
C ASP A 85 -40.43 13.92 -85.47
N TYR A 86 -39.32 13.76 -84.75
CA TYR A 86 -39.11 12.70 -83.80
C TYR A 86 -38.58 13.24 -82.48
N LEU A 87 -38.86 12.51 -81.40
CA LEU A 87 -38.13 12.61 -80.15
C LEU A 87 -37.00 11.57 -80.17
N VAL A 88 -35.76 12.02 -80.06
CA VAL A 88 -34.59 11.16 -79.88
C VAL A 88 -34.35 11.00 -78.39
N ARG A 89 -34.27 9.74 -77.93
CA ARG A 89 -33.78 9.39 -76.60
C ARG A 89 -32.54 8.53 -76.73
N ILE A 90 -31.49 8.90 -76.01
CA ILE A 90 -30.24 8.15 -75.96
C ILE A 90 -29.91 7.89 -74.49
N ALA A 91 -29.66 6.64 -74.14
CA ALA A 91 -28.99 6.28 -72.90
C ALA A 91 -27.63 5.65 -73.25
N ALA A 92 -26.54 6.33 -72.88
CA ALA A 92 -25.18 5.91 -73.17
C ALA A 92 -24.51 5.30 -71.93
N ASN A 93 -23.56 4.38 -72.15
CA ASN A 93 -22.75 3.74 -71.11
C ASN A 93 -23.59 3.06 -70.01
N VAL A 94 -24.72 2.46 -70.39
CA VAL A 94 -25.56 1.72 -69.44
C VAL A 94 -25.12 0.25 -69.35
N GLY A 95 -24.23 -0.21 -70.23
CA GLY A 95 -23.59 -1.52 -70.18
C GLY A 95 -24.46 -2.68 -70.68
N ARG A 96 -25.71 -2.40 -71.05
CA ARG A 96 -26.69 -3.39 -71.53
C ARG A 96 -27.73 -2.78 -72.45
N SER A 97 -28.36 -3.63 -73.25
CA SER A 97 -29.59 -3.29 -73.98
C SER A 97 -30.74 -3.04 -73.01
N LEU A 98 -31.46 -1.93 -73.18
CA LEU A 98 -32.65 -1.58 -72.41
C LEU A 98 -33.95 -2.08 -73.06
N GLY A 99 -33.88 -2.73 -74.23
CA GLY A 99 -35.04 -3.26 -74.95
C GLY A 99 -35.86 -2.20 -75.69
N GLU A 100 -36.87 -2.65 -76.46
CA GLU A 100 -37.62 -1.82 -77.42
C GLU A 100 -38.75 -0.97 -76.82
N THR A 101 -38.97 -1.04 -75.50
CA THR A 101 -40.08 -0.34 -74.83
C THR A 101 -39.91 1.18 -74.83
N ALA A 102 -41.05 1.90 -74.93
CA ALA A 102 -41.12 3.35 -74.83
C ALA A 102 -41.10 3.88 -73.39
N ASP A 103 -41.40 3.02 -72.41
CA ASP A 103 -41.38 3.38 -70.99
C ASP A 103 -39.95 3.35 -70.46
N LEU A 104 -39.22 4.42 -70.74
CA LEU A 104 -37.82 4.56 -70.39
C LEU A 104 -37.59 5.18 -69.00
N PHE A 105 -38.65 5.61 -68.32
CA PHE A 105 -38.58 6.20 -66.98
C PHE A 105 -38.46 5.15 -65.86
N GLN A 106 -38.75 3.88 -66.17
CA GLN A 106 -38.50 2.76 -65.25
C GLN A 106 -36.99 2.45 -65.07
N TYR A 107 -36.13 2.92 -65.98
CA TYR A 107 -34.71 2.60 -65.92
C TYR A 107 -33.98 3.55 -64.98
N LYS A 108 -33.43 2.95 -63.92
CA LYS A 108 -32.61 3.61 -62.94
C LYS A 108 -31.14 3.23 -63.09
N VAL A 109 -30.26 4.19 -62.89
CA VAL A 109 -28.84 3.97 -62.61
C VAL A 109 -28.69 3.77 -61.11
N THR A 110 -27.92 2.77 -60.72
CA THR A 110 -27.51 2.57 -59.32
C THR A 110 -26.17 3.23 -59.09
N TYR A 111 -26.02 3.89 -57.94
CA TYR A 111 -24.77 4.48 -57.51
C TYR A 111 -23.64 3.43 -57.48
N GLN A 112 -22.46 3.85 -57.94
CA GLN A 112 -21.22 3.10 -57.85
C GLN A 112 -20.15 4.02 -57.28
N GLU A 113 -19.30 3.48 -56.40
CA GLU A 113 -18.15 4.21 -55.86
C GLU A 113 -17.11 4.52 -56.97
N HIS A 114 -16.89 3.54 -57.85
CA HIS A 114 -15.97 3.66 -58.96
C HIS A 114 -16.68 3.41 -60.28
N TYR A 115 -16.72 4.43 -61.13
CA TYR A 115 -17.27 4.31 -62.48
C TYR A 115 -16.17 4.02 -63.50
N ASN A 116 -16.28 2.86 -64.14
CA ASN A 116 -15.48 2.54 -65.34
C ASN A 116 -15.95 3.35 -66.56
N MET A 117 -17.25 3.70 -66.59
CA MET A 117 -17.90 4.52 -67.60
C MET A 117 -19.03 5.29 -66.93
N LEU A 118 -19.25 6.55 -67.33
CA LEU A 118 -20.30 7.37 -66.76
C LEU A 118 -21.59 7.20 -67.58
N PRO A 119 -22.72 6.76 -66.97
CA PRO A 119 -24.00 6.73 -67.64
C PRO A 119 -24.40 8.13 -68.10
N MET A 120 -24.84 8.24 -69.36
CA MET A 120 -25.26 9.53 -69.93
C MET A 120 -26.62 9.40 -70.58
N PHE A 121 -27.31 10.51 -70.72
CA PHE A 121 -28.64 10.57 -71.30
C PHE A 121 -28.78 11.78 -72.23
N CYS A 122 -29.67 11.67 -73.20
CA CYS A 122 -30.16 12.79 -73.98
C CYS A 122 -31.63 12.56 -74.31
N GLU A 123 -32.41 13.63 -74.21
CA GLU A 123 -33.75 13.70 -74.77
C GLU A 123 -33.83 14.98 -75.61
N GLN A 124 -34.04 14.85 -76.93
CA GLN A 124 -34.04 15.98 -77.85
C GLN A 124 -35.03 15.76 -78.99
N LYS A 125 -35.79 16.81 -79.33
CA LYS A 125 -36.62 16.81 -80.54
C LYS A 125 -35.75 17.07 -81.77
N THR A 126 -35.95 16.28 -82.82
CA THR A 126 -35.20 16.34 -84.07
C THR A 126 -36.13 16.20 -85.26
N THR A 127 -35.95 17.05 -86.27
CA THR A 127 -36.67 16.97 -87.55
C THR A 127 -35.77 16.31 -88.60
N ILE A 128 -36.28 15.27 -89.25
CA ILE A 128 -35.60 14.55 -90.34
C ILE A 128 -36.29 14.93 -91.65
N SER A 129 -35.58 15.66 -92.50
CA SER A 129 -36.09 16.16 -93.78
C SER A 129 -35.91 15.14 -94.92
N LEU A 130 -36.60 15.36 -96.04
CA LEU A 130 -36.30 14.67 -97.31
C LEU A 130 -34.90 15.07 -97.80
N SER A 131 -34.14 14.13 -98.37
CA SER A 131 -32.85 14.37 -99.02
C SER A 131 -32.90 13.92 -100.47
N SER A 132 -32.40 14.76 -101.40
CA SER A 132 -32.23 14.42 -102.81
C SER A 132 -31.10 13.41 -103.04
N ASP A 133 -30.14 13.35 -102.11
CA ASP A 133 -28.87 12.63 -102.27
C ASP A 133 -28.86 11.29 -101.52
N GLY A 134 -30.02 10.87 -100.99
CA GLY A 134 -30.23 9.58 -100.32
C GLY A 134 -29.79 9.50 -98.85
N VAL A 135 -28.92 10.42 -98.38
CA VAL A 135 -28.47 10.50 -96.97
C VAL A 135 -28.78 11.86 -96.35
N VAL A 136 -29.30 11.88 -95.12
CA VAL A 136 -29.57 13.06 -94.28
C VAL A 136 -28.55 13.09 -93.14
N GLN A 137 -27.73 14.13 -93.09
CA GLN A 137 -26.74 14.33 -92.02
C GLN A 137 -27.35 15.20 -90.91
N LEU A 138 -27.50 14.65 -89.71
CA LEU A 138 -28.00 15.37 -88.55
C LEU A 138 -26.85 16.01 -87.75
N PRO A 139 -27.09 17.18 -87.12
CA PRO A 139 -26.10 17.77 -86.22
C PRO A 139 -25.79 16.81 -85.06
N PRO A 140 -24.56 16.79 -84.53
CA PRO A 140 -24.20 15.89 -83.44
C PRO A 140 -25.11 16.07 -82.22
N ILE A 141 -25.61 14.97 -81.65
CA ILE A 141 -26.41 14.98 -80.42
C ILE A 141 -25.48 14.90 -79.22
N THR A 142 -25.70 15.79 -78.26
CA THR A 142 -24.94 15.86 -77.02
C THR A 142 -25.64 15.06 -75.91
N VAL A 143 -24.92 14.13 -75.26
CA VAL A 143 -25.40 13.40 -74.08
C VAL A 143 -24.82 13.99 -72.80
N LYS A 144 -25.66 14.13 -71.77
CA LYS A 144 -25.30 14.65 -70.45
C LYS A 144 -25.09 13.51 -69.47
N ARG A 145 -24.10 13.61 -68.59
CA ARG A 145 -23.86 12.61 -67.53
C ARG A 145 -25.05 12.59 -66.57
N VAL A 146 -25.47 11.40 -66.18
CA VAL A 146 -26.47 11.22 -65.11
C VAL A 146 -25.87 11.61 -63.75
N VAL A 147 -24.57 11.36 -63.57
CA VAL A 147 -23.83 11.66 -62.33
C VAL A 147 -23.37 13.11 -62.25
N SER A 148 -23.03 13.53 -61.04
CA SER A 148 -22.33 14.77 -60.70
C SER A 148 -20.92 14.45 -60.20
N LYS A 149 -19.97 15.34 -60.45
CA LYS A 149 -18.61 15.25 -59.88
C LYS A 149 -18.46 16.26 -58.74
N ILE A 150 -18.00 15.81 -57.58
CA ILE A 150 -17.73 16.63 -56.41
C ILE A 150 -16.22 16.60 -56.16
N SER A 151 -15.51 17.68 -56.47
CA SER A 151 -14.09 17.83 -56.16
C SER A 151 -13.92 18.67 -54.91
N TYR A 152 -13.03 18.25 -54.00
CA TYR A 152 -12.70 19.01 -52.80
C TYR A 152 -11.21 19.31 -52.74
N ASN A 153 -10.87 20.48 -52.20
CA ASN A 153 -9.55 20.90 -51.78
C ASN A 153 -9.64 21.35 -50.31
N LEU A 154 -9.06 20.57 -49.40
CA LEU A 154 -9.05 20.84 -47.97
C LEU A 154 -7.74 21.52 -47.57
N THR A 155 -7.84 22.51 -46.68
CA THR A 155 -6.69 23.12 -46.00
C THR A 155 -7.01 23.32 -44.53
N ALA A 156 -6.27 22.68 -43.63
CA ALA A 156 -6.24 23.01 -42.22
C ALA A 156 -5.30 24.21 -42.00
N LYS A 157 -5.83 25.32 -41.50
CA LYS A 157 -5.05 26.55 -41.27
C LYS A 157 -4.24 26.50 -39.97
N PRO A 158 -4.77 26.00 -38.83
CA PRO A 158 -3.97 25.85 -37.62
C PRO A 158 -2.82 24.87 -37.84
N ALA A 159 -1.61 25.27 -37.44
CA ALA A 159 -0.40 24.49 -37.68
C ALA A 159 -0.33 23.18 -36.86
N ASP A 160 -1.13 23.08 -35.82
CA ASP A 160 -1.27 21.94 -34.91
C ASP A 160 -2.49 21.04 -35.22
N MET A 161 -3.21 21.33 -36.31
CA MET A 161 -4.33 20.54 -36.79
C MET A 161 -3.90 19.57 -37.89
N GLU A 162 -4.42 18.34 -37.82
CA GLU A 162 -4.14 17.27 -38.77
C GLU A 162 -5.46 16.70 -39.32
N LEU A 163 -5.60 16.66 -40.65
CA LEU A 163 -6.73 16.00 -41.30
C LEU A 163 -6.60 14.48 -41.15
N LYS A 164 -7.70 13.82 -40.80
CA LYS A 164 -7.76 12.37 -40.60
C LYS A 164 -8.58 11.66 -41.66
N SER A 165 -9.69 12.26 -42.09
CA SER A 165 -10.48 11.69 -43.16
C SER A 165 -11.46 12.68 -43.79
N VAL A 166 -12.00 12.27 -44.92
CA VAL A 166 -13.16 12.89 -45.56
C VAL A 166 -14.08 11.81 -46.11
N GLN A 167 -15.39 12.04 -45.99
CA GLN A 167 -16.42 11.12 -46.44
C GLN A 167 -17.59 11.91 -47.04
N LEU A 168 -18.16 11.41 -48.13
CA LEU A 168 -19.38 11.95 -48.73
C LEU A 168 -20.59 11.21 -48.16
N ILE A 169 -21.44 11.96 -47.46
CA ILE A 169 -22.61 11.44 -46.74
C ILE A 169 -23.88 11.74 -47.52
N SER A 170 -24.86 10.84 -47.42
CA SER A 170 -26.19 10.92 -48.03
C SER A 170 -26.14 11.02 -49.56
N ILE A 171 -25.62 9.96 -50.18
CA ILE A 171 -25.57 9.76 -51.64
C ILE A 171 -26.82 8.98 -52.09
N PRO A 172 -27.61 9.48 -53.04
CA PRO A 172 -28.74 8.72 -53.57
C PRO A 172 -28.28 7.39 -54.16
N ARG A 173 -28.93 6.28 -53.77
CA ARG A 173 -28.63 4.94 -54.28
C ARG A 173 -29.03 4.77 -55.74
N THR A 174 -30.05 5.49 -56.20
CA THR A 174 -30.56 5.38 -57.58
C THR A 174 -30.99 6.71 -58.18
N ALA A 175 -30.93 6.83 -59.51
CA ALA A 175 -31.46 7.97 -60.27
C ALA A 175 -32.08 7.51 -61.58
N VAL A 176 -33.17 8.16 -62.00
CA VAL A 176 -33.86 7.83 -63.26
C VAL A 176 -33.06 8.39 -64.43
N VAL A 177 -32.73 7.56 -65.43
CA VAL A 177 -31.82 7.94 -66.54
C VAL A 177 -32.29 9.17 -67.30
N PHE A 178 -33.58 9.24 -67.64
CA PHE A 178 -34.16 10.34 -68.43
C PHE A 178 -34.85 11.42 -67.60
N ALA A 179 -34.74 11.35 -66.27
CA ALA A 179 -35.16 12.39 -65.35
C ALA A 179 -34.24 12.44 -64.11
N PRO A 180 -32.92 12.60 -64.30
CA PRO A 180 -31.97 12.43 -63.19
C PRO A 180 -32.05 13.56 -62.17
N ASP A 181 -32.52 14.74 -62.58
CA ASP A 181 -32.83 15.88 -61.72
C ASP A 181 -34.31 15.88 -61.25
N GLY A 182 -34.91 14.69 -61.09
CA GLY A 182 -36.27 14.52 -60.57
C GLY A 182 -36.41 14.95 -59.10
N THR A 183 -37.57 14.70 -58.51
CA THR A 183 -37.81 14.94 -57.08
C THR A 183 -36.88 14.06 -56.25
N ALA A 184 -36.16 14.65 -55.29
CA ALA A 184 -35.33 13.91 -54.35
C ALA A 184 -36.19 13.03 -53.41
N ALA A 185 -35.63 11.91 -52.97
CA ALA A 185 -36.27 11.09 -51.95
C ALA A 185 -36.12 11.72 -50.57
N ASP A 186 -37.10 11.53 -49.72
CA ASP A 186 -37.10 11.97 -48.31
C ASP A 186 -36.85 10.81 -47.34
N ASN A 187 -36.77 9.57 -47.83
CA ASN A 187 -36.46 8.38 -47.05
C ASN A 187 -34.93 8.15 -46.96
N PRO A 188 -34.33 8.15 -45.76
CA PRO A 188 -32.90 7.86 -45.56
C PRO A 188 -32.42 6.53 -46.16
N ASP A 189 -33.28 5.50 -46.22
CA ASP A 189 -32.90 4.18 -46.76
C ASP A 189 -32.55 4.22 -48.26
N ASP A 190 -33.07 5.21 -48.97
CA ASP A 190 -32.75 5.46 -50.40
C ASP A 190 -31.34 6.06 -50.60
N TYR A 191 -30.62 6.30 -49.51
CA TYR A 191 -29.29 6.90 -49.49
C TYR A 191 -28.24 5.94 -48.93
N THR A 192 -26.98 6.21 -49.27
CA THR A 192 -25.80 5.50 -48.78
C THR A 192 -24.67 6.50 -48.60
N ASP A 193 -23.65 6.15 -47.84
CA ASP A 193 -22.44 6.97 -47.71
C ASP A 193 -21.32 6.38 -48.57
N SER A 194 -20.37 7.23 -48.98
CA SER A 194 -19.12 6.74 -49.56
C SER A 194 -18.29 6.06 -48.49
N PRO A 195 -17.34 5.19 -48.86
CA PRO A 195 -16.27 4.82 -47.93
C PRO A 195 -15.51 6.06 -47.45
N GLU A 196 -15.02 5.98 -46.22
CA GLU A 196 -14.17 7.01 -45.64
C GLU A 196 -12.82 7.03 -46.36
N THR A 197 -12.37 8.22 -46.76
CA THR A 197 -11.04 8.41 -47.35
C THR A 197 -10.08 8.93 -46.29
N THR A 198 -9.13 8.10 -45.85
CA THR A 198 -8.11 8.50 -44.88
C THR A 198 -7.21 9.60 -45.46
N LEU A 199 -6.95 10.62 -44.65
CA LEU A 199 -6.13 11.77 -44.96
C LEU A 199 -4.96 11.86 -43.97
N THR A 200 -3.88 12.53 -44.38
CA THR A 200 -2.76 12.86 -43.50
C THR A 200 -2.29 14.30 -43.76
N GLY A 201 -1.76 14.95 -42.72
CA GLY A 201 -1.25 16.31 -42.82
C GLY A 201 -2.33 17.39 -42.90
N GLN A 202 -1.98 18.55 -43.47
CA GLN A 202 -2.81 19.77 -43.42
C GLN A 202 -3.53 20.08 -44.74
N ARG A 203 -3.26 19.35 -45.81
CA ARG A 203 -3.86 19.57 -47.12
C ARG A 203 -4.23 18.26 -47.74
N ALA A 204 -5.41 18.20 -48.33
CA ALA A 204 -5.89 17.06 -49.07
C ALA A 204 -6.71 17.52 -50.26
N ALA A 205 -6.72 16.74 -51.32
CA ALA A 205 -7.60 16.96 -52.46
C ALA A 205 -8.09 15.62 -52.98
N GLY A 206 -9.30 15.61 -53.53
CA GLY A 206 -9.91 14.40 -54.07
C GLY A 206 -11.21 14.70 -54.79
N SER A 207 -11.89 13.64 -55.21
CA SER A 207 -13.18 13.78 -55.86
C SER A 207 -14.06 12.55 -55.69
N TYR A 208 -15.36 12.79 -55.60
CA TYR A 208 -16.40 11.77 -55.65
C TYR A 208 -17.26 11.93 -56.90
N TYR A 209 -17.85 10.84 -57.34
CA TYR A 209 -19.04 10.88 -58.19
C TYR A 209 -20.25 10.58 -57.33
N MET A 210 -21.37 11.24 -57.60
CA MET A 210 -22.65 10.93 -56.96
C MET A 210 -23.78 11.05 -57.96
N LEU A 211 -24.91 10.42 -57.64
CA LEU A 211 -26.15 10.68 -58.35
C LEU A 211 -26.77 12.02 -57.85
N PRO A 212 -27.58 12.70 -58.67
CA PRO A 212 -28.11 14.03 -58.33
C PRO A 212 -29.01 13.96 -57.10
N ASN A 213 -28.93 14.96 -56.23
CA ASN A 213 -29.72 15.05 -55.01
C ASN A 213 -30.31 16.45 -54.86
N ARG A 214 -31.61 16.60 -55.14
CA ARG A 214 -32.29 17.90 -55.20
C ARG A 214 -33.14 18.19 -53.95
N GLN A 215 -32.49 18.38 -52.81
CA GLN A 215 -33.19 18.62 -51.54
C GLN A 215 -33.76 20.03 -51.35
N GLY A 216 -33.62 20.91 -52.35
CA GLY A 216 -34.29 22.21 -52.38
C GLY A 216 -33.45 23.36 -51.83
N VAL A 217 -34.15 24.45 -51.52
CA VAL A 217 -33.56 25.73 -51.09
C VAL A 217 -34.22 26.18 -49.81
N ASN A 218 -33.44 26.42 -48.77
CA ASN A 218 -33.89 27.03 -47.52
C ASN A 218 -33.52 28.52 -47.50
N THR A 219 -34.47 29.38 -47.85
CA THR A 219 -34.22 30.82 -48.02
C THR A 219 -34.02 31.59 -46.71
N SER A 220 -34.23 30.97 -45.54
CA SER A 220 -33.93 31.61 -44.24
C SER A 220 -32.43 31.67 -43.95
N ILE A 221 -31.62 30.86 -44.64
CA ILE A 221 -30.17 30.79 -44.46
C ILE A 221 -29.51 31.94 -45.23
N THR A 222 -29.07 32.97 -44.50
CA THR A 222 -28.38 34.14 -45.07
C THR A 222 -26.87 34.14 -44.79
N ASP A 223 -26.42 33.38 -43.79
CA ASP A 223 -25.01 33.21 -43.43
C ASP A 223 -24.56 31.76 -43.68
N GLN A 224 -23.33 31.58 -44.14
CA GLN A 224 -22.76 30.26 -44.40
C GLN A 224 -22.72 29.35 -43.16
N LYS A 225 -22.56 29.93 -41.96
CA LYS A 225 -22.56 29.18 -40.69
C LYS A 225 -23.91 28.54 -40.37
N GLN A 226 -24.99 29.13 -40.89
CA GLN A 226 -26.34 28.59 -40.75
C GLN A 226 -26.59 27.41 -41.71
N LYS A 227 -25.71 27.14 -42.67
CA LYS A 227 -25.77 25.95 -43.53
C LYS A 227 -25.20 24.74 -42.78
N ASN A 228 -25.94 24.29 -41.77
CA ASN A 228 -25.58 23.30 -40.76
C ASN A 228 -26.67 22.23 -40.63
N ALA A 229 -26.48 21.26 -39.74
CA ALA A 229 -27.43 20.15 -39.54
C ALA A 229 -28.83 20.62 -39.12
N ASP A 230 -28.94 21.67 -38.29
CA ASP A 230 -30.22 22.20 -37.80
C ASP A 230 -31.10 22.79 -38.90
N ASN A 231 -30.49 23.33 -39.97
CA ASN A 231 -31.21 24.02 -41.04
C ASN A 231 -31.20 23.25 -42.38
N ALA A 232 -30.44 22.16 -42.46
CA ALA A 232 -30.36 21.33 -43.65
C ALA A 232 -31.64 20.48 -43.79
N PRO A 233 -32.21 20.35 -45.00
CA PRO A 233 -33.24 19.36 -45.26
C PRO A 233 -32.74 17.95 -44.96
N ALA A 234 -33.65 17.06 -44.55
CA ALA A 234 -33.34 15.64 -44.43
C ALA A 234 -32.72 15.10 -45.73
N CYS A 235 -31.74 14.20 -45.59
CA CYS A 235 -31.06 13.57 -46.73
C CYS A 235 -30.34 14.55 -47.69
N ALA A 236 -29.99 15.77 -47.25
CA ALA A 236 -29.09 16.65 -47.99
C ALA A 236 -27.67 16.09 -47.98
N SER A 237 -27.01 16.07 -49.14
CA SER A 237 -25.64 15.54 -49.24
C SER A 237 -24.62 16.50 -48.65
N TRP A 238 -23.60 15.97 -47.99
CA TRP A 238 -22.57 16.77 -47.31
C TRP A 238 -21.25 16.01 -47.19
N LEU A 239 -20.17 16.74 -46.94
CA LEU A 239 -18.87 16.17 -46.61
C LEU A 239 -18.68 16.18 -45.09
N LEU A 240 -18.45 15.00 -44.52
CA LEU A 240 -17.89 14.84 -43.19
C LEU A 240 -16.38 14.90 -43.29
N ILE A 241 -15.74 15.84 -42.59
CA ILE A 241 -14.28 15.98 -42.54
C ILE A 241 -13.84 15.78 -41.10
N ARG A 242 -12.96 14.81 -40.88
CA ARG A 242 -12.39 14.51 -39.56
C ARG A 242 -11.00 15.11 -39.43
N ALA A 243 -10.72 15.67 -38.27
CA ALA A 243 -9.40 16.19 -37.93
C ALA A 243 -9.08 15.98 -36.45
N THR A 244 -7.81 16.10 -36.10
CA THR A 244 -7.34 16.16 -34.71
C THR A 244 -6.52 17.42 -34.48
N ARG A 245 -6.56 17.94 -33.27
CA ARG A 245 -5.71 19.06 -32.83
C ARG A 245 -5.21 18.74 -31.41
N GLY A 246 -4.01 18.19 -31.30
CA GLY A 246 -3.57 17.52 -30.06
C GLY A 246 -4.47 16.31 -29.75
N SER A 247 -4.97 16.21 -28.52
CA SER A 247 -5.92 15.17 -28.09
C SER A 247 -7.38 15.46 -28.47
N LYS A 248 -7.68 16.66 -28.97
CA LYS A 248 -9.02 17.06 -29.37
C LYS A 248 -9.37 16.47 -30.72
N VAL A 249 -10.48 15.77 -30.79
CA VAL A 249 -11.08 15.22 -32.01
C VAL A 249 -12.09 16.21 -32.56
N LEU A 250 -12.11 16.37 -33.88
CA LEU A 250 -12.93 17.35 -34.59
C LEU A 250 -13.69 16.70 -35.74
N ALA A 251 -14.97 17.08 -35.88
CA ALA A 251 -15.82 16.73 -36.99
C ALA A 251 -16.37 18.02 -37.63
N TYR A 252 -16.16 18.19 -38.93
CA TYR A 252 -16.66 19.33 -39.70
C TYR A 252 -17.69 18.84 -40.72
N SER A 253 -18.85 19.49 -40.74
CA SER A 253 -19.93 19.20 -41.68
C SER A 253 -20.04 20.27 -42.76
N VAL A 254 -19.90 19.89 -44.04
CA VAL A 254 -19.99 20.82 -45.18
C VAL A 254 -21.06 20.37 -46.17
N TYR A 255 -22.24 20.98 -46.07
CA TYR A 255 -23.38 20.68 -46.96
C TYR A 255 -23.17 21.17 -48.40
N LEU A 256 -23.44 20.27 -49.35
CA LEU A 256 -23.34 20.51 -50.78
C LEU A 256 -24.48 21.43 -51.26
N GLY A 257 -24.33 21.96 -52.47
CA GLY A 257 -25.37 22.70 -53.17
C GLY A 257 -24.83 23.76 -54.14
N GLU A 258 -25.73 24.50 -54.79
CA GLU A 258 -25.38 25.54 -55.77
C GLU A 258 -24.76 26.80 -55.15
N ASN A 259 -24.90 26.99 -53.82
CA ASN A 259 -24.30 28.10 -53.10
C ASN A 259 -23.87 27.71 -51.67
N ASN A 260 -23.19 28.63 -50.99
CA ASN A 260 -22.69 28.44 -49.63
C ASN A 260 -23.72 28.70 -48.52
N THR A 261 -24.96 29.05 -48.85
CA THR A 261 -25.99 29.44 -47.87
C THR A 261 -27.25 28.60 -48.02
N SER A 262 -28.15 28.97 -48.92
CA SER A 262 -29.53 28.47 -48.95
C SER A 262 -29.78 27.23 -49.80
N ASP A 263 -28.93 26.90 -50.77
CA ASP A 263 -29.21 25.85 -51.77
C ASP A 263 -28.54 24.53 -51.39
N PHE A 264 -29.29 23.42 -51.39
CA PHE A 264 -28.83 22.06 -51.09
C PHE A 264 -28.92 21.09 -52.28
N ASN A 265 -29.09 21.61 -53.50
CA ASN A 265 -29.25 20.81 -54.71
C ASN A 265 -27.91 20.46 -55.36
N VAL A 266 -27.73 19.17 -55.65
CA VAL A 266 -26.68 18.64 -56.52
C VAL A 266 -27.33 18.15 -57.81
N ARG A 267 -26.91 18.68 -58.97
CA ARG A 267 -27.53 18.44 -60.28
C ARG A 267 -26.72 17.50 -61.18
N ALA A 268 -27.42 16.76 -62.03
CA ALA A 268 -26.81 15.90 -63.04
C ALA A 268 -25.87 16.70 -63.96
N ASN A 269 -24.79 16.07 -64.40
CA ASN A 269 -23.81 16.65 -65.33
C ASN A 269 -23.15 17.96 -64.83
N SER A 270 -23.12 18.17 -63.51
CA SER A 270 -22.43 19.29 -62.88
C SER A 270 -21.11 18.86 -62.25
N HIS A 271 -20.16 19.80 -62.18
CA HIS A 271 -18.90 19.65 -61.44
C HIS A 271 -18.84 20.71 -60.34
N TYR A 272 -18.98 20.29 -59.10
CA TYR A 272 -18.83 21.15 -57.93
C TYR A 272 -17.38 21.10 -57.46
N THR A 273 -16.75 22.26 -57.29
CA THR A 273 -15.38 22.38 -56.75
C THR A 273 -15.42 23.12 -55.43
N LEU A 274 -15.14 22.41 -54.35
CA LEU A 274 -15.19 22.88 -52.98
C LEU A 274 -13.79 23.22 -52.49
N ASN A 275 -13.51 24.50 -52.27
CA ASN A 275 -12.28 24.95 -51.63
C ASN A 275 -12.56 25.21 -50.15
N ILE A 276 -12.24 24.25 -49.29
CA ILE A 276 -12.61 24.25 -47.88
C ILE A 276 -11.36 24.56 -47.04
N THR A 277 -11.44 25.59 -46.20
CA THR A 277 -10.39 25.95 -45.24
C THR A 277 -10.92 25.83 -43.82
N LEU A 278 -10.34 24.93 -43.03
CA LEU A 278 -10.64 24.78 -41.60
C LEU A 278 -9.87 25.85 -40.83
N LEU A 279 -10.59 26.83 -40.26
CA LEU A 279 -9.98 28.02 -39.66
C LEU A 279 -9.66 27.88 -38.17
N ASN A 280 -10.50 27.14 -37.43
CA ASN A 280 -10.43 26.95 -35.98
C ASN A 280 -11.28 25.74 -35.58
N ASP A 281 -11.32 25.45 -34.28
CA ASP A 281 -12.06 24.39 -33.60
C ASP A 281 -13.17 24.93 -32.68
N ASN A 282 -13.74 26.10 -33.00
CA ASN A 282 -14.78 26.76 -32.20
C ASN A 282 -16.16 26.17 -32.46
N THR A 283 -16.68 25.39 -31.51
CA THR A 283 -17.98 24.72 -31.58
C THR A 283 -19.19 25.66 -31.47
N ALA A 284 -18.99 26.96 -31.23
CA ALA A 284 -20.06 27.95 -31.46
C ALA A 284 -20.48 28.01 -32.94
N ASP A 285 -19.61 27.59 -33.86
CA ASP A 285 -19.99 27.24 -35.22
C ASP A 285 -20.53 25.81 -35.21
N THR A 286 -21.86 25.67 -35.22
CA THR A 286 -22.61 24.40 -35.19
C THR A 286 -22.27 23.37 -36.29
N ARG A 287 -21.46 23.76 -37.28
CA ARG A 287 -20.91 22.81 -38.27
C ARG A 287 -19.70 22.04 -37.73
N ILE A 288 -19.19 22.44 -36.57
CA ILE A 288 -18.02 21.88 -35.90
C ILE A 288 -18.50 21.17 -34.64
N ALA A 289 -18.26 19.87 -34.56
CA ALA A 289 -18.39 19.11 -33.33
C ALA A 289 -16.99 18.68 -32.85
N SER A 290 -16.81 18.54 -31.54
CA SER A 290 -15.52 18.19 -30.98
C SER A 290 -15.61 17.55 -29.61
N TYR A 291 -14.68 16.67 -29.30
CA TYR A 291 -14.48 16.16 -27.94
C TYR A 291 -13.00 15.95 -27.65
N THR A 292 -12.66 15.93 -26.36
CA THR A 292 -11.41 15.40 -25.84
C THR A 292 -11.75 14.29 -24.86
N ALA A 293 -11.00 13.19 -24.92
CA ALA A 293 -11.10 12.09 -23.99
C ALA A 293 -9.75 11.84 -23.31
N THR A 294 -9.74 11.86 -21.98
CA THR A 294 -8.61 11.41 -21.16
C THR A 294 -9.01 10.10 -20.50
N VAL A 295 -8.27 9.04 -20.78
CA VAL A 295 -8.55 7.69 -20.27
C VAL A 295 -7.38 7.23 -19.43
N TYR A 296 -7.64 6.82 -18.19
CA TYR A 296 -6.64 6.28 -17.25
C TYR A 296 -7.29 5.28 -16.29
N ASP A 297 -6.49 4.46 -15.63
CA ASP A 297 -6.90 3.61 -14.51
C ASP A 297 -6.08 3.94 -13.27
N ASP A 298 -6.45 3.33 -12.15
CA ASP A 298 -5.87 3.53 -10.82
C ASP A 298 -5.11 2.30 -10.30
N PHE A 299 -4.83 1.31 -11.16
CA PHE A 299 -4.05 0.11 -10.79
C PHE A 299 -2.71 0.44 -10.14
N ASP A 300 -2.09 1.53 -10.61
CA ASP A 300 -0.78 1.98 -10.16
C ASP A 300 -0.78 2.77 -8.84
N ASP A 301 -1.94 3.22 -8.35
CA ASP A 301 -2.04 4.09 -7.16
C ASP A 301 -1.60 3.37 -5.87
N GLY A 302 -1.85 2.06 -5.81
CA GLY A 302 -1.51 1.18 -4.68
C GLY A 302 -0.17 0.44 -4.81
N ASN A 303 0.66 0.77 -5.80
CA ASN A 303 1.84 -0.02 -6.15
C ASN A 303 2.82 -0.21 -4.99
N ILE A 304 3.30 -1.45 -4.84
CA ILE A 304 4.41 -1.79 -3.95
C ILE A 304 5.63 -2.09 -4.84
N GLY A 305 6.58 -1.15 -4.89
CA GLY A 305 7.66 -1.21 -5.86
C GLY A 305 7.14 -0.92 -7.27
N SER A 306 7.26 -1.87 -8.19
CA SER A 306 6.78 -1.77 -9.57
C SER A 306 5.65 -2.77 -9.88
N TYR A 307 4.95 -3.23 -8.85
CA TYR A 307 3.93 -4.27 -8.95
C TYR A 307 2.62 -3.76 -8.33
N CYS A 308 1.53 -4.03 -9.03
CA CYS A 308 0.18 -3.83 -8.56
C CYS A 308 -0.17 -4.99 -7.61
N VAL A 309 -0.83 -4.67 -6.50
CA VAL A 309 -1.41 -5.65 -5.57
C VAL A 309 -2.91 -5.66 -5.75
N TYR A 310 -3.57 -6.74 -5.37
CA TYR A 310 -5.02 -6.80 -5.50
C TYR A 310 -5.69 -5.72 -4.63
N ASP A 311 -6.50 -4.86 -5.25
CA ASP A 311 -7.41 -3.93 -4.60
C ASP A 311 -8.80 -4.09 -5.24
N PRO A 312 -9.86 -4.35 -4.46
CA PRO A 312 -11.20 -4.49 -5.00
C PRO A 312 -11.81 -3.16 -5.45
N ASP A 313 -11.18 -2.00 -5.30
CA ASP A 313 -11.76 -0.69 -5.63
C ASP A 313 -11.22 -0.07 -6.94
N TYR A 314 -10.41 -0.81 -7.71
CA TYR A 314 -9.85 -0.31 -8.97
C TYR A 314 -10.93 0.08 -10.00
N SER A 315 -10.62 1.10 -10.80
CA SER A 315 -11.54 1.75 -11.72
C SER A 315 -10.85 2.26 -12.99
N LEU A 316 -11.56 2.16 -14.12
CA LEU A 316 -11.28 2.90 -15.35
C LEU A 316 -11.97 4.27 -15.28
N HIS A 317 -11.20 5.31 -15.55
CA HIS A 317 -11.67 6.68 -15.65
C HIS A 317 -11.67 7.14 -17.10
N VAL A 318 -12.81 7.67 -17.55
CA VAL A 318 -12.95 8.33 -18.86
C VAL A 318 -13.46 9.75 -18.64
N ASP A 319 -12.55 10.71 -18.65
CA ASP A 319 -12.85 12.13 -18.50
C ASP A 319 -13.10 12.78 -19.86
N MET A 320 -14.33 13.27 -20.05
CA MET A 320 -14.81 13.80 -21.32
C MET A 320 -15.00 15.31 -21.30
N VAL A 321 -14.51 15.97 -22.34
CA VAL A 321 -14.78 17.40 -22.60
C VAL A 321 -15.43 17.53 -23.97
N ASN A 322 -16.74 17.80 -24.00
CA ASN A 322 -17.56 17.91 -25.21
C ASN A 322 -18.36 19.23 -25.21
N GLU A 323 -17.67 20.35 -25.45
CA GLU A 323 -18.27 21.69 -25.40
C GLU A 323 -19.17 21.96 -26.61
N ASN A 324 -20.47 22.20 -26.35
CA ASN A 324 -21.52 22.52 -27.34
C ASN A 324 -21.76 21.48 -28.46
N SER A 325 -21.23 20.26 -28.33
CA SER A 325 -21.48 19.16 -29.26
C SER A 325 -22.30 18.03 -28.61
N SER A 326 -23.05 17.30 -29.42
CA SER A 326 -23.93 16.19 -29.01
C SER A 326 -23.46 14.83 -29.52
N LEU A 327 -22.17 14.72 -29.91
CA LEU A 327 -21.58 13.46 -30.40
C LEU A 327 -21.82 12.34 -29.39
N ALA A 328 -22.53 11.30 -29.80
CA ALA A 328 -22.62 10.06 -29.05
C ALA A 328 -21.28 9.32 -29.15
N ILE A 329 -20.79 8.81 -28.02
CA ILE A 329 -19.51 8.11 -27.93
C ILE A 329 -19.76 6.81 -27.18
N SER A 330 -19.37 5.70 -27.79
CA SER A 330 -19.34 4.38 -27.17
C SER A 330 -17.89 4.00 -26.88
N GLY A 331 -17.71 3.11 -25.91
CA GLY A 331 -16.44 2.54 -25.54
C GLY A 331 -16.46 1.03 -25.69
N ARG A 332 -15.33 0.46 -26.08
CA ARG A 332 -15.08 -0.98 -26.06
C ARG A 332 -13.81 -1.26 -25.29
N LEU A 333 -13.87 -2.12 -24.29
CA LEU A 333 -12.71 -2.65 -23.60
C LEU A 333 -12.40 -4.06 -24.12
N GLU A 334 -11.14 -4.35 -24.41
CA GLU A 334 -10.66 -5.66 -24.86
C GLU A 334 -9.44 -6.09 -24.03
N VAL A 335 -9.53 -7.22 -23.35
CA VAL A 335 -8.38 -7.83 -22.64
C VAL A 335 -7.45 -8.44 -23.69
N THR A 336 -6.23 -7.91 -23.76
CA THR A 336 -5.20 -8.31 -24.74
C THR A 336 -4.14 -9.25 -24.16
N GLN A 337 -3.98 -9.25 -22.84
CA GLN A 337 -3.12 -10.16 -22.09
C GLN A 337 -3.68 -10.33 -20.67
N GLY A 338 -3.56 -11.52 -20.11
CA GLY A 338 -4.13 -11.86 -18.80
C GLY A 338 -5.21 -12.94 -18.95
N ASP A 339 -5.75 -13.38 -17.82
CA ASP A 339 -6.78 -14.42 -17.77
C ASP A 339 -8.18 -13.77 -17.71
N SER A 340 -8.84 -13.64 -18.85
CA SER A 340 -10.14 -12.96 -18.94
C SER A 340 -11.26 -13.64 -18.16
N ASP A 341 -11.09 -14.90 -17.75
CA ASP A 341 -12.06 -15.61 -16.90
C ASP A 341 -12.11 -15.02 -15.47
N TYR A 342 -11.15 -14.16 -15.13
CA TYR A 342 -11.07 -13.45 -13.85
C TYR A 342 -11.04 -11.93 -14.00
N PHE A 343 -11.40 -11.40 -15.18
CA PHE A 343 -11.46 -9.96 -15.42
C PHE A 343 -12.92 -9.51 -15.54
N GLU A 344 -13.36 -8.70 -14.59
CA GLU A 344 -14.68 -8.09 -14.50
C GLU A 344 -14.60 -6.59 -14.81
N PHE A 345 -15.57 -6.10 -15.57
CA PHE A 345 -15.70 -4.69 -15.93
C PHE A 345 -17.10 -4.19 -15.62
N ASP A 346 -17.19 -3.11 -14.85
CA ASP A 346 -18.43 -2.44 -14.43
C ASP A 346 -19.48 -3.40 -13.85
N ARG A 347 -19.04 -4.37 -13.04
CA ARG A 347 -19.89 -5.38 -12.38
C ARG A 347 -20.64 -6.32 -13.32
N ASN A 348 -20.10 -6.51 -14.52
CA ASN A 348 -20.57 -7.52 -15.47
C ASN A 348 -19.76 -8.81 -15.35
N ASP A 349 -20.37 -9.93 -15.77
CA ASP A 349 -19.70 -11.23 -15.81
C ASP A 349 -18.36 -11.17 -16.56
N CYS A 350 -17.38 -11.94 -16.09
CA CYS A 350 -16.04 -11.92 -16.65
C CYS A 350 -16.03 -12.27 -18.15
N ASN A 351 -15.26 -11.50 -18.93
CA ASN A 351 -15.24 -11.60 -20.38
C ASN A 351 -13.93 -11.03 -20.93
N SER A 352 -13.59 -11.36 -22.17
CA SER A 352 -12.44 -10.78 -22.87
C SER A 352 -12.76 -9.46 -23.57
N SER A 353 -14.04 -9.09 -23.70
CA SER A 353 -14.45 -7.83 -24.29
C SER A 353 -15.77 -7.31 -23.72
N PHE A 354 -15.86 -5.99 -23.56
CA PHE A 354 -17.02 -5.28 -23.01
C PHE A 354 -17.33 -4.06 -23.87
N GLU A 355 -18.61 -3.89 -24.21
CA GLU A 355 -19.13 -2.65 -24.81
C GLU A 355 -19.76 -1.81 -23.71
N PHE A 356 -19.52 -0.50 -23.72
CA PHE A 356 -20.05 0.42 -22.72
C PHE A 356 -20.39 1.79 -23.32
N GLU A 357 -21.28 2.52 -22.67
CA GLU A 357 -21.69 3.86 -23.08
C GLU A 357 -21.07 4.93 -22.17
N ILE A 358 -20.73 6.07 -22.78
CA ILE A 358 -20.32 7.26 -22.04
C ILE A 358 -21.56 7.98 -21.52
N TYR A 359 -21.88 7.78 -20.23
CA TYR A 359 -23.09 8.34 -19.61
C TYR A 359 -22.96 9.84 -19.27
N ASN A 360 -21.74 10.34 -19.10
CA ASN A 360 -21.45 11.74 -18.83
C ASN A 360 -20.49 12.31 -19.90
N PRO A 361 -21.01 12.80 -21.03
CA PRO A 361 -20.18 13.29 -22.14
C PRO A 361 -19.47 14.62 -21.85
N LYS A 362 -19.71 15.24 -20.68
CA LYS A 362 -19.13 16.55 -20.28
C LYS A 362 -18.41 16.50 -18.93
N GLY A 363 -18.02 15.32 -18.47
CA GLY A 363 -17.26 15.16 -17.24
C GLY A 363 -16.71 13.75 -17.09
N GLY A 364 -16.46 13.35 -15.84
CA GLY A 364 -15.91 12.04 -15.52
C GLY A 364 -16.93 10.92 -15.63
N ASN A 365 -16.45 9.78 -16.14
CA ASN A 365 -17.12 8.50 -16.19
C ASN A 365 -16.24 7.49 -15.46
N TYR A 366 -16.84 6.66 -14.61
CA TYR A 366 -16.14 5.75 -13.70
C TYR A 366 -16.68 4.34 -13.93
N PHE A 367 -15.81 3.40 -14.24
CA PHE A 367 -16.18 2.01 -14.49
C PHE A 367 -15.33 1.09 -13.61
N TYR A 368 -15.99 0.18 -12.90
CA TYR A 368 -15.32 -0.77 -12.01
C TYR A 368 -14.37 -1.69 -12.78
N LEU A 369 -13.18 -1.99 -12.22
CA LEU A 369 -12.23 -2.97 -12.74
C LEU A 369 -11.87 -3.98 -11.65
N ASP A 370 -12.08 -5.27 -11.89
CA ASP A 370 -11.64 -6.32 -10.97
C ASP A 370 -10.89 -7.41 -11.74
N TYR A 371 -9.61 -7.61 -11.42
CA TYR A 371 -8.80 -8.70 -11.96
C TYR A 371 -8.36 -9.63 -10.84
N ARG A 372 -9.10 -10.73 -10.66
CA ARG A 372 -9.06 -11.53 -9.43
C ARG A 372 -8.90 -13.04 -9.68
N PRO A 373 -7.75 -13.48 -10.22
CA PRO A 373 -7.42 -14.91 -10.18
C PRO A 373 -7.25 -15.38 -8.72
N PRO A 374 -7.26 -16.70 -8.44
CA PRO A 374 -7.05 -17.21 -7.08
C PRO A 374 -5.70 -16.77 -6.48
N ILE A 375 -4.65 -16.80 -7.31
CA ILE A 375 -3.33 -16.22 -7.07
C ILE A 375 -2.77 -15.66 -8.38
N PHE A 376 -1.87 -14.68 -8.28
CA PHE A 376 -1.05 -14.24 -9.39
C PHE A 376 0.13 -15.20 -9.60
N THR A 377 0.20 -15.80 -10.78
CA THR A 377 1.30 -16.65 -11.24
C THR A 377 2.12 -15.93 -12.31
N LYS A 378 3.26 -16.50 -12.70
CA LYS A 378 4.02 -15.99 -13.85
C LYS A 378 3.19 -15.93 -15.13
N ASP A 379 2.19 -16.80 -15.29
CA ASP A 379 1.38 -16.91 -16.51
C ASP A 379 0.23 -15.89 -16.56
N ASN A 380 -0.36 -15.52 -15.41
CA ASN A 380 -1.52 -14.61 -15.34
C ASN A 380 -1.21 -13.24 -14.70
N SER A 381 0.03 -12.99 -14.26
CA SER A 381 0.41 -11.72 -13.61
C SER A 381 0.48 -10.52 -14.54
N GLN A 382 0.55 -10.73 -15.85
CA GLN A 382 0.53 -9.64 -16.82
C GLN A 382 -0.91 -9.39 -17.25
N LEU A 383 -1.46 -8.24 -16.87
CA LEU A 383 -2.74 -7.77 -17.35
C LEU A 383 -2.47 -6.67 -18.38
N ALA A 384 -3.01 -6.81 -19.58
CA ALA A 384 -3.04 -5.74 -20.56
C ALA A 384 -4.40 -5.68 -21.23
N TYR A 385 -4.92 -4.49 -21.43
CA TYR A 385 -6.20 -4.29 -22.07
C TYR A 385 -6.20 -2.99 -22.87
N ARG A 386 -7.08 -2.93 -23.87
CA ARG A 386 -7.26 -1.80 -24.76
C ARG A 386 -8.66 -1.24 -24.58
N VAL A 387 -8.74 0.07 -24.36
CA VAL A 387 -10.00 0.82 -24.40
C VAL A 387 -10.06 1.54 -25.74
N THR A 388 -11.12 1.32 -26.52
CA THR A 388 -11.36 2.00 -27.78
C THR A 388 -12.63 2.82 -27.68
N LEU A 389 -12.52 4.14 -27.77
CA LEU A 389 -13.66 5.06 -27.82
C LEU A 389 -14.01 5.35 -29.28
N THR A 390 -15.26 5.17 -29.66
CA THR A 390 -15.77 5.37 -31.02
C THR A 390 -16.92 6.37 -30.99
N ASP A 391 -16.87 7.39 -31.84
CA ASP A 391 -17.99 8.33 -31.97
C ASP A 391 -19.05 7.85 -32.97
N GLU A 392 -20.20 8.54 -33.01
CA GLU A 392 -21.34 8.21 -33.88
C GLU A 392 -21.01 8.15 -35.38
N TYR A 393 -19.89 8.77 -35.79
CA TYR A 393 -19.42 8.77 -37.18
C TYR A 393 -18.32 7.72 -37.42
N GLY A 394 -18.02 6.87 -36.45
CA GLY A 394 -17.07 5.76 -36.56
C GLY A 394 -15.62 6.14 -36.31
N PHE A 395 -15.30 7.37 -35.90
CA PHE A 395 -13.93 7.74 -35.56
C PHE A 395 -13.53 7.10 -34.22
N ALA A 396 -12.48 6.29 -34.24
CA ALA A 396 -12.02 5.54 -33.07
C ALA A 396 -10.66 6.01 -32.54
N GLN A 397 -10.50 6.02 -31.22
CA GLN A 397 -9.23 6.21 -30.52
C GLN A 397 -9.01 5.08 -29.53
N SER A 398 -7.80 4.51 -29.51
CA SER A 398 -7.44 3.40 -28.62
C SER A 398 -6.41 3.83 -27.58
N TYR A 399 -6.58 3.31 -26.37
CA TYR A 399 -5.75 3.53 -25.19
C TYR A 399 -5.33 2.17 -24.65
N ASP A 400 -4.01 1.93 -24.58
CA ASP A 400 -3.44 0.65 -24.17
C ASP A 400 -2.92 0.73 -22.73
N PHE A 401 -3.35 -0.21 -21.89
CA PHE A 401 -2.96 -0.34 -20.49
C PHE A 401 -2.18 -1.62 -20.26
N LYS A 402 -1.18 -1.58 -19.39
CA LYS A 402 -0.39 -2.75 -19.03
C LYS A 402 0.09 -2.68 -17.58
N HIS A 403 -0.24 -3.73 -16.83
CA HIS A 403 0.01 -3.85 -15.41
C HIS A 403 0.69 -5.19 -15.09
N THR A 404 1.55 -5.18 -14.08
CA THR A 404 2.18 -6.40 -13.56
C THR A 404 1.74 -6.63 -12.12
N MET A 405 0.94 -7.67 -11.92
CA MET A 405 0.33 -8.02 -10.66
C MET A 405 1.22 -8.94 -9.82
N ALA A 406 1.16 -8.85 -8.49
CA ALA A 406 1.82 -9.79 -7.59
C ALA A 406 0.96 -10.11 -6.35
N ASN A 407 1.12 -11.31 -5.81
CA ASN A 407 0.56 -11.62 -4.49
C ASN A 407 1.39 -10.92 -3.42
N VAL A 408 0.73 -10.47 -2.35
CA VAL A 408 1.40 -9.83 -1.22
C VAL A 408 1.25 -10.66 0.05
N VAL A 409 2.34 -10.80 0.79
CA VAL A 409 2.29 -11.19 2.20
C VAL A 409 2.78 -10.04 3.07
N TYR A 410 1.96 -9.63 4.02
CA TYR A 410 2.33 -8.67 5.05
C TYR A 410 2.79 -9.44 6.29
N VAL A 411 4.01 -9.14 6.71
CA VAL A 411 4.62 -9.73 7.88
C VAL A 411 4.69 -8.71 9.00
N HIS A 412 3.91 -8.93 10.04
CA HIS A 412 3.89 -8.12 11.23
C HIS A 412 4.90 -8.66 12.25
N THR A 413 5.83 -7.82 12.68
CA THR A 413 6.88 -8.19 13.62
C THR A 413 6.58 -7.63 15.01
N SER A 414 6.54 -8.51 16.02
CA SER A 414 6.48 -8.07 17.42
C SER A 414 7.78 -7.37 17.85
N THR A 415 7.75 -6.65 18.98
CA THR A 415 8.95 -6.05 19.56
C THR A 415 10.05 -7.09 19.80
N GLY A 416 11.30 -6.70 19.57
CA GLY A 416 12.45 -7.56 19.85
C GLY A 416 13.06 -8.27 18.65
N GLY A 417 12.59 -8.01 17.44
CA GLY A 417 13.21 -8.54 16.23
C GLY A 417 12.86 -7.78 14.96
N SER A 418 13.29 -8.35 13.84
CA SER A 418 13.00 -7.87 12.50
C SER A 418 12.83 -9.04 11.54
N VAL A 419 12.13 -8.81 10.44
CA VAL A 419 12.03 -9.76 9.34
C VAL A 419 12.68 -9.20 8.09
N THR A 420 13.41 -10.05 7.36
CA THR A 420 13.81 -9.81 5.98
C THR A 420 13.09 -10.80 5.07
N ALA A 421 12.85 -10.40 3.83
CA ALA A 421 12.30 -11.25 2.79
C ALA A 421 13.28 -11.34 1.62
N ASP A 422 13.52 -12.55 1.14
CA ASP A 422 14.31 -12.83 -0.05
C ASP A 422 13.60 -13.86 -0.95
N LYS A 423 14.13 -14.06 -2.17
CA LYS A 423 13.46 -14.82 -3.25
C LYS A 423 12.05 -14.30 -3.58
N CYS A 424 11.78 -13.05 -3.23
CA CYS A 424 10.59 -12.29 -3.57
C CYS A 424 10.83 -11.47 -4.85
N LEU A 425 9.75 -11.04 -5.50
CA LEU A 425 9.78 -10.07 -6.60
C LEU A 425 10.21 -8.69 -6.10
N TYR A 426 9.73 -8.31 -4.92
CA TYR A 426 10.03 -7.06 -4.24
C TYR A 426 9.73 -7.21 -2.74
N ALA A 427 10.44 -6.47 -1.90
CA ALA A 427 10.13 -6.37 -0.48
C ALA A 427 10.45 -4.99 0.07
N GLN A 428 9.60 -4.48 0.94
CA GLN A 428 9.81 -3.23 1.67
C GLN A 428 9.35 -3.37 3.11
N THR A 429 9.99 -2.62 4.02
CA THR A 429 9.64 -2.61 5.44
C THR A 429 9.29 -1.20 5.88
N ALA A 430 8.15 -1.06 6.54
CA ALA A 430 7.68 0.19 7.13
C ALA A 430 7.50 0.04 8.65
N THR A 431 7.57 1.15 9.36
CA THR A 431 7.24 1.19 10.80
C THR A 431 5.73 1.13 10.99
N GLU A 432 5.25 0.32 11.91
CA GLU A 432 3.82 0.15 12.21
C GLU A 432 3.61 0.13 13.73
N GLY A 433 3.10 1.23 14.30
CA GLY A 433 2.97 1.38 15.76
C GLY A 433 4.30 1.20 16.48
N SER A 434 4.36 0.27 17.44
CA SER A 434 5.58 -0.12 18.18
C SER A 434 6.38 -1.25 17.49
N GLY A 435 5.95 -1.70 16.31
CA GLY A 435 6.54 -2.80 15.54
C GLY A 435 6.94 -2.40 14.12
N LYS A 436 7.15 -3.41 13.26
CA LYS A 436 7.47 -3.24 11.84
C LYS A 436 6.57 -4.14 11.00
N ARG A 437 6.19 -3.65 9.82
CA ARG A 437 5.49 -4.42 8.79
C ARG A 437 6.38 -4.57 7.56
N THR A 438 6.64 -5.79 7.16
CA THR A 438 7.37 -6.10 5.92
C THR A 438 6.37 -6.63 4.89
N ALA A 439 6.22 -5.91 3.78
CA ALA A 439 5.47 -6.39 2.63
C ALA A 439 6.43 -7.13 1.69
N ALA A 440 6.12 -8.38 1.34
CA ALA A 440 6.89 -9.16 0.38
C ALA A 440 5.99 -9.64 -0.76
N LEU A 441 6.42 -9.41 -2.00
CA LEU A 441 5.66 -9.72 -3.21
C LEU A 441 6.17 -10.99 -3.88
N CYS A 442 5.26 -11.84 -4.36
CA CYS A 442 5.62 -13.08 -5.05
C CYS A 442 4.56 -13.58 -6.02
N HIS A 443 4.98 -14.50 -6.91
CA HIS A 443 4.09 -15.38 -7.65
C HIS A 443 4.01 -16.76 -6.98
N GLU A 444 3.73 -17.83 -7.72
CA GLU A 444 3.49 -19.19 -7.21
C GLU A 444 4.68 -19.80 -6.43
N ASP A 445 5.91 -19.35 -6.68
CA ASP A 445 7.11 -19.82 -5.98
C ASP A 445 7.24 -19.26 -4.56
N GLY A 446 6.48 -18.21 -4.24
CA GLY A 446 6.44 -17.62 -2.91
C GLY A 446 7.67 -16.77 -2.53
N CYS A 447 7.88 -16.62 -1.22
CA CYS A 447 8.97 -15.83 -0.62
C CYS A 447 9.65 -16.63 0.49
N ARG A 448 10.93 -16.36 0.75
CA ARG A 448 11.58 -16.81 1.99
C ARG A 448 11.66 -15.64 2.97
N LEU A 449 10.98 -15.81 4.08
CA LEU A 449 10.96 -14.89 5.21
C LEU A 449 12.00 -15.36 6.24
N THR A 450 12.80 -14.43 6.77
CA THR A 450 13.83 -14.72 7.78
C THR A 450 13.66 -13.78 8.96
N ALA A 451 13.38 -14.34 10.13
CA ALA A 451 13.30 -13.63 11.39
C ALA A 451 14.69 -13.48 12.00
N THR A 452 14.99 -12.30 12.54
CA THR A 452 16.25 -12.02 13.26
C THR A 452 15.89 -11.36 14.58
N ALA A 453 16.22 -12.03 15.69
CA ALA A 453 16.01 -11.48 17.01
C ALA A 453 17.07 -10.42 17.34
N THR A 454 16.72 -9.49 18.21
CA THR A 454 17.59 -8.40 18.66
C THR A 454 17.70 -8.39 20.18
N GLY A 455 18.90 -8.15 20.71
CA GLY A 455 19.14 -8.08 22.15
C GLY A 455 18.83 -9.40 22.87
N TYR A 456 17.97 -9.31 23.89
CA TYR A 456 17.59 -10.42 24.77
C TYR A 456 16.30 -11.14 24.34
N TYR A 457 15.87 -10.96 23.09
CA TYR A 457 14.71 -11.67 22.55
C TYR A 457 15.13 -12.96 21.84
N LEU A 458 14.25 -13.96 21.86
CA LEU A 458 14.33 -15.13 20.99
C LEU A 458 13.16 -15.11 20.02
N PHE A 459 13.42 -15.60 18.81
CA PHE A 459 12.34 -15.93 17.88
C PHE A 459 11.51 -17.08 18.46
N ASP A 460 10.22 -16.85 18.62
CA ASP A 460 9.28 -17.81 19.18
C ASP A 460 8.58 -18.61 18.08
N GLY A 461 8.21 -17.95 16.97
CA GLY A 461 7.59 -18.60 15.82
C GLY A 461 6.93 -17.64 14.85
N TRP A 462 6.57 -18.18 13.69
CA TRP A 462 5.69 -17.59 12.69
C TRP A 462 4.26 -18.02 12.97
N TYR A 463 3.33 -17.08 13.01
CA TYR A 463 1.93 -17.33 13.35
C TYR A 463 0.99 -16.81 12.27
N ALA A 464 -0.17 -17.46 12.11
CA ALA A 464 -1.19 -17.07 11.15
C ALA A 464 -2.14 -15.97 11.69
N ASP A 465 -2.04 -15.63 12.97
CA ASP A 465 -2.94 -14.70 13.65
C ASP A 465 -2.18 -13.81 14.65
N ALA A 466 -2.69 -12.59 14.85
CA ALA A 466 -2.11 -11.60 15.75
C ALA A 466 -2.11 -12.00 17.22
N ALA A 467 -2.99 -12.93 17.62
CA ALA A 467 -3.05 -13.47 18.98
C ALA A 467 -2.02 -14.60 19.22
N TYR A 468 -1.24 -14.96 18.19
CA TYR A 468 -0.20 -15.99 18.24
C TYR A 468 -0.72 -17.36 18.67
N THR A 469 -1.92 -17.75 18.20
CA THR A 469 -2.57 -19.01 18.59
C THR A 469 -2.33 -20.14 17.59
N ARG A 470 -2.05 -19.83 16.32
CA ARG A 470 -1.85 -20.79 15.23
C ARG A 470 -0.43 -20.70 14.68
N LEU A 471 0.44 -21.57 15.19
CA LEU A 471 1.84 -21.67 14.74
C LEU A 471 1.92 -22.22 13.30
N LEU A 472 2.62 -21.49 12.44
CA LEU A 472 2.99 -21.89 11.08
C LEU A 472 4.35 -22.59 11.05
N SER A 473 5.34 -22.04 11.77
CA SER A 473 6.71 -22.58 11.82
C SER A 473 7.46 -22.03 13.03
N SER A 474 8.28 -22.86 13.67
CA SER A 474 9.22 -22.46 14.72
C SER A 474 10.65 -22.17 14.19
N SER A 475 10.88 -22.37 12.89
CA SER A 475 12.17 -22.08 12.25
C SER A 475 12.30 -20.59 11.94
N GLU A 476 13.45 -19.98 12.24
CA GLU A 476 13.72 -18.57 11.91
C GLU A 476 13.58 -18.28 10.41
N SER A 477 13.80 -19.27 9.55
CA SER A 477 13.50 -19.19 8.13
C SER A 477 12.19 -19.91 7.79
N TYR A 478 11.28 -19.22 7.11
CA TYR A 478 9.98 -19.73 6.67
C TYR A 478 9.74 -19.40 5.20
N THR A 479 9.44 -20.43 4.41
CA THR A 479 9.04 -20.26 3.01
C THR A 479 7.53 -20.09 2.95
N TYR A 480 7.08 -18.87 2.66
CA TYR A 480 5.69 -18.58 2.37
C TYR A 480 5.38 -18.96 0.93
N ILE A 481 4.28 -19.70 0.71
CA ILE A 481 3.71 -20.00 -0.61
C ILE A 481 2.30 -19.39 -0.61
N PRO A 482 1.97 -18.51 -1.59
CA PRO A 482 0.67 -17.86 -1.61
C PRO A 482 -0.47 -18.86 -1.84
N ARG A 483 -1.56 -18.65 -1.11
CA ARG A 483 -2.84 -19.37 -1.28
C ARG A 483 -3.97 -18.45 -1.71
N ASP A 484 -3.77 -17.16 -1.49
CA ASP A 484 -4.65 -16.05 -1.80
C ASP A 484 -3.78 -14.88 -2.29
N LEU A 485 -4.41 -13.88 -2.91
CA LEU A 485 -3.76 -12.67 -3.41
C LEU A 485 -3.10 -11.82 -2.30
N TYR A 486 -3.57 -12.02 -1.06
CA TYR A 486 -3.16 -11.32 0.15
C TYR A 486 -3.06 -12.30 1.33
N ALA A 487 -2.06 -12.13 2.20
CA ALA A 487 -2.01 -12.81 3.49
C ALA A 487 -1.30 -11.98 4.58
N ASP A 488 -1.69 -12.21 5.83
CA ASP A 488 -0.99 -11.73 7.02
C ASP A 488 -0.25 -12.86 7.73
N ILE A 489 0.99 -12.58 8.14
CA ILE A 489 1.81 -13.48 8.96
C ILE A 489 2.43 -12.67 10.11
N TYR A 490 2.53 -13.30 11.27
CA TYR A 490 3.01 -12.64 12.48
C TYR A 490 4.30 -13.32 12.97
N ALA A 491 5.41 -12.57 12.97
CA ALA A 491 6.67 -13.01 13.54
C ALA A 491 6.72 -12.61 15.02
N ARG A 492 6.74 -13.61 15.91
CA ARG A 492 6.77 -13.39 17.35
C ARG A 492 8.18 -13.55 17.91
N PHE A 493 8.56 -12.59 18.73
CA PHE A 493 9.78 -12.57 19.51
C PHE A 493 9.43 -12.46 20.99
N ARG A 494 10.07 -13.27 21.84
CA ARG A 494 9.86 -13.28 23.29
C ARG A 494 11.11 -12.85 24.02
N ALA A 495 10.98 -11.96 25.00
CA ALA A 495 12.10 -11.62 25.88
C ALA A 495 12.52 -12.85 26.69
N VAL A 496 13.83 -13.03 26.86
CA VAL A 496 14.41 -14.09 27.69
C VAL A 496 15.14 -13.44 28.85
N ASP A 497 14.71 -13.79 30.06
CA ASP A 497 15.37 -13.38 31.29
C ASP A 497 16.47 -14.38 31.65
N THR A 498 17.63 -13.89 32.09
CA THR A 498 18.68 -14.73 32.67
C THR A 498 18.32 -15.07 34.13
N PRO A 499 18.11 -16.35 34.51
CA PRO A 499 17.73 -16.70 35.88
C PRO A 499 18.92 -16.60 36.85
N LEU A 500 18.82 -15.69 37.82
CA LEU A 500 19.83 -15.47 38.88
C LEU A 500 19.78 -16.55 39.98
N ASP A 501 18.68 -17.28 40.06
CA ASP A 501 18.40 -18.34 41.03
C ASP A 501 18.76 -19.74 40.55
N SER A 502 19.39 -19.87 39.37
CA SER A 502 19.79 -21.16 38.79
C SER A 502 20.74 -21.98 39.67
N LYS A 503 21.52 -21.32 40.53
CA LYS A 503 22.43 -21.95 41.50
C LYS A 503 21.85 -22.06 42.93
N GLY A 504 20.60 -21.63 43.12
CA GLY A 504 19.93 -21.51 44.42
C GLY A 504 19.38 -20.11 44.67
N THR A 505 18.63 -19.94 45.75
CA THR A 505 18.05 -18.65 46.15
C THR A 505 18.85 -18.00 47.28
N ALA A 506 18.80 -16.67 47.39
CA ALA A 506 19.46 -15.89 48.44
C ALA A 506 18.77 -14.52 48.58
N ASN A 507 19.20 -13.71 49.56
CA ASN A 507 18.75 -12.31 49.67
C ASN A 507 19.56 -11.34 48.80
N CYS A 508 20.68 -11.78 48.24
CA CYS A 508 21.49 -11.01 47.32
C CYS A 508 21.71 -11.79 46.01
N TYR A 509 21.53 -11.13 44.88
CA TYR A 509 21.87 -11.67 43.57
C TYR A 509 22.89 -10.78 42.87
N ILE A 510 23.91 -11.41 42.28
CA ILE A 510 24.91 -10.72 41.48
C ILE A 510 24.45 -10.69 40.02
N ALA A 511 24.33 -9.49 39.44
CA ALA A 511 23.95 -9.27 38.06
C ALA A 511 25.18 -8.80 37.24
N PRO A 512 25.92 -9.73 36.61
CA PRO A 512 27.25 -9.43 36.08
C PRO A 512 27.27 -8.62 34.78
N THR A 513 26.17 -8.59 34.02
CA THR A 513 26.13 -7.97 32.69
C THR A 513 25.22 -6.75 32.73
N LEU A 514 25.67 -5.62 32.17
CA LEU A 514 24.86 -4.41 31.98
C LEU A 514 23.84 -4.61 30.85
N ASN A 515 22.80 -3.77 30.79
CA ASN A 515 21.77 -3.79 29.75
C ASN A 515 21.18 -5.20 29.51
N THR A 516 21.05 -6.00 30.57
CA THR A 516 20.68 -7.41 30.51
C THR A 516 19.45 -7.67 31.37
N ARG A 517 18.50 -8.45 30.86
CA ARG A 517 17.33 -8.89 31.63
C ARG A 517 17.67 -10.08 32.51
N TYR A 518 17.27 -9.99 33.76
CA TYR A 518 17.41 -11.02 34.78
C TYR A 518 16.06 -11.34 35.41
N SER A 519 15.95 -12.54 35.96
CA SER A 519 14.83 -12.90 36.83
C SER A 519 15.25 -13.79 37.99
N PHE A 520 14.45 -13.83 39.05
CA PHE A 520 14.61 -14.79 40.14
C PHE A 520 13.25 -15.19 40.72
N ASN A 521 13.18 -16.38 41.32
CA ASN A 521 11.98 -16.84 42.01
C ASN A 521 11.69 -15.96 43.24
N ALA A 522 10.53 -15.33 43.23
CA ALA A 522 10.12 -14.40 44.28
C ALA A 522 9.23 -15.05 45.36
N THR A 523 8.97 -16.36 45.29
CA THR A 523 8.19 -17.08 46.31
C THR A 523 9.05 -17.60 47.46
N VAL A 524 10.37 -17.44 47.40
CA VAL A 524 11.31 -18.06 48.33
C VAL A 524 12.01 -17.01 49.18
N GLN A 525 11.87 -17.11 50.50
CA GLN A 525 12.60 -16.29 51.46
C GLN A 525 14.07 -16.69 51.51
N GLY A 526 14.98 -15.76 51.18
CA GLY A 526 16.43 -16.00 51.22
C GLY A 526 16.82 -17.30 50.52
N ASN A 527 17.46 -18.22 51.23
CA ASN A 527 17.84 -19.53 50.69
C ASN A 527 16.77 -20.63 50.78
N GLY A 528 15.58 -20.31 51.26
CA GLY A 528 14.43 -21.23 51.36
C GLY A 528 14.60 -22.38 52.36
N LYS A 529 15.64 -22.37 53.19
CA LYS A 529 15.95 -23.48 54.12
C LYS A 529 15.54 -23.14 55.54
N ASN A 530 14.95 -24.13 56.22
CA ASN A 530 14.77 -24.06 57.66
C ASN A 530 16.14 -24.17 58.34
N THR A 531 16.40 -23.27 59.27
CA THR A 531 17.57 -23.34 60.17
C THR A 531 17.10 -23.38 61.62
N ARG A 532 18.02 -23.41 62.58
CA ARG A 532 17.66 -23.47 63.99
C ARG A 532 16.71 -22.31 64.35
N ASN A 533 15.53 -22.65 64.85
CA ASN A 533 14.47 -21.72 65.25
C ASN A 533 13.98 -20.77 64.14
N ILE A 534 14.25 -21.07 62.87
CA ILE A 534 13.84 -20.25 61.72
C ILE A 534 13.19 -21.16 60.70
N TRP A 535 11.96 -20.83 60.34
CA TRP A 535 11.18 -21.58 59.37
C TRP A 535 10.93 -20.71 58.14
N ALA A 536 11.42 -21.19 56.99
CA ALA A 536 11.16 -20.56 55.70
C ALA A 536 9.67 -20.68 55.37
N GLN A 537 9.08 -19.58 54.93
CA GLN A 537 7.72 -19.50 54.42
C GLN A 537 7.73 -19.21 52.92
N ASN A 538 6.66 -19.62 52.23
CA ASN A 538 6.43 -19.19 50.87
C ASN A 538 5.88 -17.77 50.85
N LEU A 539 6.45 -16.94 49.98
CA LEU A 539 5.99 -15.57 49.74
C LEU A 539 4.87 -15.57 48.69
N ASN A 540 3.83 -14.79 48.94
CA ASN A 540 2.69 -14.61 48.04
C ASN A 540 2.52 -13.13 47.74
N GLY A 541 3.18 -12.65 46.68
CA GLY A 541 3.09 -11.25 46.24
C GLY A 541 2.15 -11.05 45.06
N THR A 542 1.89 -9.79 44.74
CA THR A 542 1.08 -9.33 43.61
C THR A 542 1.81 -8.35 42.71
N SER A 543 2.82 -7.65 43.23
CA SER A 543 3.64 -6.71 42.47
C SER A 543 5.05 -6.61 43.04
N ALA A 544 5.99 -6.09 42.25
CA ALA A 544 7.35 -5.81 42.70
C ALA A 544 7.80 -4.42 42.25
N ARG A 545 8.64 -3.76 43.05
CA ARG A 545 9.13 -2.40 42.81
C ARG A 545 10.58 -2.28 43.22
N MET A 546 11.37 -1.51 42.48
CA MET A 546 12.63 -1.00 43.00
C MET A 546 12.32 -0.09 44.20
N LEU A 547 13.04 -0.26 45.31
CA LEU A 547 12.90 0.56 46.51
C LEU A 547 13.93 1.70 46.49
N TRP A 548 15.18 1.35 46.13
CA TRP A 548 16.25 2.31 45.90
C TRP A 548 17.35 1.72 45.00
N GLU A 549 18.15 2.59 44.40
CA GLU A 549 19.35 2.25 43.64
C GLU A 549 20.47 3.30 43.82
N SER A 550 21.72 2.87 43.76
CA SER A 550 22.89 3.73 44.00
C SER A 550 23.19 4.72 42.88
N ASP A 551 22.66 4.50 41.68
CA ASP A 551 22.69 5.39 40.53
C ASP A 551 21.37 5.22 39.77
N SER A 552 20.86 6.26 39.11
CA SER A 552 19.60 6.30 38.36
C SER A 552 19.41 5.27 37.22
N LYS A 553 20.41 4.43 36.97
CA LYS A 553 20.45 3.44 35.88
C LYS A 553 21.13 2.13 36.28
N VAL A 554 20.97 1.70 37.53
CA VAL A 554 21.44 0.37 37.95
C VAL A 554 20.41 -0.69 37.56
N VAL A 555 19.13 -0.46 37.86
CA VAL A 555 18.02 -1.36 37.55
C VAL A 555 16.87 -0.61 36.89
N GLU A 556 16.28 -1.20 35.85
CA GLU A 556 15.13 -0.68 35.11
C GLU A 556 14.06 -1.79 34.94
N ASN A 557 12.80 -1.41 34.65
CA ASN A 557 11.74 -2.34 34.23
C ASN A 557 11.45 -3.50 35.20
N VAL A 558 11.37 -3.21 36.50
CA VAL A 558 10.98 -4.23 37.50
C VAL A 558 9.54 -4.67 37.27
N LEU A 559 9.34 -5.98 37.14
CA LEU A 559 8.04 -6.61 36.90
C LEU A 559 7.89 -7.87 37.76
N TYR A 560 6.67 -8.14 38.20
CA TYR A 560 6.31 -9.40 38.86
C TYR A 560 5.28 -10.14 38.01
N ALA A 561 5.62 -11.34 37.55
CA ALA A 561 4.75 -12.21 36.78
C ALA A 561 5.19 -13.67 36.98
N ASP A 562 4.25 -14.60 36.90
CA ASP A 562 4.53 -16.04 37.00
C ASP A 562 5.40 -16.44 38.19
N ASN A 563 5.13 -15.85 39.37
CA ASN A 563 5.87 -16.07 40.62
C ASN A 563 7.35 -15.63 40.60
N ARG A 564 7.76 -14.85 39.59
CA ARG A 564 9.13 -14.35 39.43
C ARG A 564 9.16 -12.83 39.41
N ILE A 565 10.23 -12.28 39.95
CA ILE A 565 10.61 -10.90 39.70
C ILE A 565 11.55 -10.90 38.51
N SER A 566 11.26 -10.06 37.51
CA SER A 566 12.16 -9.76 36.40
C SER A 566 12.53 -8.28 36.39
N PHE A 567 13.74 -7.98 35.93
CA PHE A 567 14.25 -6.61 35.81
C PHE A 567 15.36 -6.55 34.76
N SER A 568 15.67 -5.36 34.26
CA SER A 568 16.84 -5.10 33.42
C SER A 568 17.93 -4.41 34.25
N THR A 569 19.19 -4.78 34.09
CA THR A 569 20.28 -3.89 34.49
C THR A 569 20.35 -2.72 33.49
N GLY A 570 20.62 -1.51 33.98
CA GLY A 570 20.86 -0.35 33.13
C GLY A 570 22.31 -0.28 32.63
N ASN A 571 22.81 0.92 32.40
CA ASN A 571 24.19 1.16 31.94
C ASN A 571 25.16 1.53 33.08
N ALA A 572 24.70 1.55 34.34
CA ALA A 572 25.52 1.81 35.51
C ALA A 572 25.73 0.55 36.37
N ARG A 573 26.92 0.44 36.98
CA ARG A 573 27.23 -0.55 38.02
C ARG A 573 26.84 0.00 39.37
N GLY A 574 26.36 -0.85 40.27
CA GLY A 574 25.85 -0.38 41.54
C GLY A 574 25.05 -1.41 42.32
N ASN A 575 24.32 -0.89 43.30
CA ASN A 575 23.44 -1.65 44.16
C ASN A 575 22.01 -1.16 43.98
N ALA A 576 21.05 -2.08 43.99
CA ALA A 576 19.63 -1.76 44.06
C ALA A 576 18.94 -2.71 45.03
N VAL A 577 17.81 -2.29 45.58
CA VAL A 577 16.94 -3.16 46.37
C VAL A 577 15.59 -3.23 45.67
N ILE A 578 15.09 -4.46 45.46
CA ILE A 578 13.77 -4.72 44.90
C ILE A 578 12.89 -5.35 45.97
N GLY A 579 11.71 -4.79 46.20
CA GLY A 579 10.69 -5.31 47.12
C GLY A 579 9.59 -6.07 46.39
N LEU A 580 9.05 -7.10 47.04
CA LEU A 580 7.81 -7.80 46.67
C LEU A 580 6.69 -7.32 47.59
N PHE A 581 5.53 -7.04 47.01
CA PHE A 581 4.38 -6.46 47.69
C PHE A 581 3.17 -7.38 47.62
N ASP A 582 2.35 -7.39 48.67
CA ASP A 582 1.09 -8.15 48.72
C ASP A 582 -0.11 -7.36 48.14
N VAL A 583 -1.31 -7.94 48.23
CA VAL A 583 -2.58 -7.32 47.78
C VAL A 583 -2.91 -6.00 48.49
N THR A 584 -2.32 -5.74 49.66
CA THR A 584 -2.52 -4.53 50.47
C THR A 584 -1.42 -3.49 50.27
N ASP A 585 -0.54 -3.71 49.30
CA ASP A 585 0.63 -2.87 49.01
C ASP A 585 1.69 -2.85 50.14
N ASN A 586 1.71 -3.87 51.00
CA ASN A 586 2.75 -4.02 52.02
C ASN A 586 3.95 -4.77 51.45
N CYS A 587 5.17 -4.28 51.72
CA CYS A 587 6.39 -5.01 51.38
C CYS A 587 6.49 -6.27 52.23
N ILE A 588 6.48 -7.45 51.60
CA ILE A 588 6.53 -8.75 52.29
C ILE A 588 7.91 -9.41 52.21
N TRP A 589 8.77 -8.94 51.31
CA TRP A 589 10.18 -9.32 51.23
C TRP A 589 10.94 -8.36 50.30
N SER A 590 12.27 -8.34 50.42
CA SER A 590 13.12 -7.55 49.51
C SER A 590 14.44 -8.28 49.25
N TRP A 591 15.06 -7.97 48.12
CA TRP A 591 16.34 -8.54 47.67
C TRP A 591 17.31 -7.43 47.26
N HIS A 592 18.58 -7.63 47.58
CA HIS A 592 19.69 -6.82 47.11
C HIS A 592 20.16 -7.31 45.74
N ILE A 593 20.15 -6.43 44.74
CA ILE A 593 20.74 -6.65 43.43
C ILE A 593 22.11 -5.98 43.39
N TRP A 594 23.15 -6.77 43.21
CA TRP A 594 24.53 -6.31 43.11
C TRP A 594 24.97 -6.35 41.65
N SER A 595 24.83 -5.23 40.93
CA SER A 595 25.19 -5.09 39.52
C SER A 595 26.69 -4.79 39.40
N VAL A 596 27.50 -5.84 39.27
CA VAL A 596 28.98 -5.79 39.23
C VAL A 596 29.54 -6.87 38.33
N ASP A 597 30.60 -6.58 37.58
CA ASP A 597 31.39 -7.54 36.81
C ASP A 597 32.33 -8.39 37.70
N TYR A 598 31.77 -8.92 38.77
CA TYR A 598 32.51 -9.61 39.83
C TYR A 598 31.98 -11.03 40.01
N ASP A 599 32.87 -12.03 39.91
CA ASP A 599 32.60 -13.39 40.36
C ASP A 599 33.34 -13.65 41.68
N PRO A 600 32.62 -13.73 42.82
CA PRO A 600 33.23 -13.96 44.13
C PRO A 600 34.12 -15.20 44.21
N ALA A 601 33.83 -16.26 43.44
CA ALA A 601 34.60 -17.49 43.50
C ALA A 601 35.99 -17.35 42.86
N THR A 602 36.16 -16.42 41.92
CA THR A 602 37.41 -16.26 41.15
C THR A 602 38.52 -15.56 41.93
N THR A 603 38.17 -14.60 42.79
CA THR A 603 39.14 -13.83 43.58
C THR A 603 39.09 -14.15 45.07
N ALA A 604 38.37 -15.21 45.45
CA ALA A 604 38.20 -15.64 46.83
C ALA A 604 39.54 -15.86 47.56
N GLN A 605 39.57 -15.52 48.84
CA GLN A 605 40.76 -15.52 49.67
C GLN A 605 40.62 -16.59 50.76
N THR A 606 41.46 -17.63 50.71
CA THR A 606 41.51 -18.65 51.76
C THR A 606 42.36 -18.16 52.93
N TYR A 607 41.72 -17.94 54.08
CA TYR A 607 42.34 -17.44 55.30
C TYR A 607 43.04 -18.57 56.08
N VAL A 608 43.87 -18.22 57.08
CA VAL A 608 44.59 -19.19 57.95
C VAL A 608 43.63 -20.17 58.62
N SER A 609 42.43 -19.73 58.99
CA SER A 609 41.35 -20.55 59.54
C SER A 609 40.86 -21.67 58.59
N GLY A 610 41.16 -21.57 57.29
CA GLY A 610 40.60 -22.42 56.24
C GLY A 610 39.34 -21.85 55.59
N ALA A 611 38.74 -20.81 56.17
CA ALA A 611 37.58 -20.12 55.60
C ALA A 611 37.94 -19.42 54.28
N VAL A 612 37.01 -19.41 53.33
CA VAL A 612 37.18 -18.81 52.01
C VAL A 612 36.35 -17.54 51.92
N PHE A 613 36.97 -16.39 52.08
CA PHE A 613 36.33 -15.07 52.06
C PHE A 613 36.22 -14.50 50.64
N MET A 614 35.22 -13.66 50.41
CA MET A 614 35.23 -12.70 49.30
C MET A 614 36.41 -11.74 49.41
N ASP A 615 36.92 -11.25 48.28
CA ASP A 615 37.99 -10.24 48.25
C ASP A 615 37.55 -8.84 48.71
N ARG A 616 36.24 -8.59 48.79
CA ARG A 616 35.62 -7.30 49.10
C ARG A 616 34.38 -7.45 49.97
N ASN A 617 33.94 -6.34 50.55
CA ASN A 617 32.71 -6.31 51.34
C ASN A 617 31.48 -6.48 50.42
N LEU A 618 30.41 -7.04 50.96
CA LEU A 618 29.14 -7.23 50.26
C LEU A 618 28.61 -5.88 49.75
N GLY A 619 28.29 -5.80 48.46
CA GLY A 619 27.82 -4.57 47.80
C GLY A 619 28.94 -3.60 47.38
N ALA A 620 30.22 -3.92 47.59
CA ALA A 620 31.32 -3.08 47.16
C ALA A 620 31.56 -3.18 45.64
N ILE A 621 31.52 -2.06 44.93
CA ILE A 621 31.74 -2.05 43.47
C ILE A 621 33.22 -1.84 43.08
N SER A 622 34.11 -1.68 44.07
CA SER A 622 35.56 -1.54 43.86
C SER A 622 36.35 -2.20 45.00
N THR A 623 37.54 -2.73 44.70
CA THR A 623 38.53 -3.18 45.71
C THR A 623 39.51 -2.07 46.09
N ASP A 624 39.51 -0.95 45.36
CA ASP A 624 40.32 0.22 45.70
C ASP A 624 39.72 0.91 46.94
N CYS A 625 40.35 0.63 48.09
CA CYS A 625 39.91 1.12 49.37
C CYS A 625 40.08 2.64 49.56
N THR A 626 40.71 3.34 48.61
CA THR A 626 40.76 4.81 48.60
C THR A 626 39.42 5.44 48.19
N HIS A 627 38.54 4.67 47.56
CA HIS A 627 37.19 5.08 47.18
C HIS A 627 36.12 4.64 48.22
N PRO A 628 35.10 5.46 48.52
CA PRO A 628 34.02 5.11 49.45
C PRO A 628 33.27 3.84 49.05
N ALA A 629 33.10 3.62 47.74
CA ALA A 629 32.44 2.47 47.14
C ALA A 629 33.06 1.10 47.49
N SER A 630 34.27 1.06 48.05
CA SER A 630 34.91 -0.16 48.57
C SER A 630 34.34 -0.64 49.90
N ARG A 631 33.66 0.24 50.66
CA ARG A 631 33.14 -0.05 52.00
C ARG A 631 32.00 -1.07 51.99
N GLY A 632 31.32 -1.22 50.84
CA GLY A 632 30.18 -2.13 50.66
C GLY A 632 28.88 -1.53 51.19
N LEU A 633 27.90 -2.37 51.49
CA LEU A 633 26.66 -1.98 52.17
C LEU A 633 26.73 -2.33 53.65
N TYR A 634 25.91 -1.65 54.44
CA TYR A 634 25.86 -1.75 55.89
C TYR A 634 24.55 -2.43 56.31
N TYR A 635 24.62 -3.34 57.28
CA TYR A 635 23.48 -4.14 57.71
C TYR A 635 23.33 -4.05 59.21
N GLN A 636 22.11 -3.92 59.74
CA GLN A 636 21.85 -4.16 61.17
C GLN A 636 21.92 -5.66 61.44
N TRP A 637 22.43 -6.04 62.61
CA TRP A 637 22.68 -7.46 62.89
C TRP A 637 21.39 -8.28 62.80
N GLY A 638 21.37 -9.33 61.98
CA GLY A 638 20.21 -10.19 61.79
C GLY A 638 19.23 -9.75 60.70
N ARG A 639 19.34 -8.53 60.16
CA ARG A 639 18.55 -8.08 59.00
C ARG A 639 19.19 -8.48 57.68
N LYS A 640 18.35 -8.67 56.65
CA LYS A 640 18.80 -8.86 55.26
C LYS A 640 18.90 -7.56 54.47
N ASP A 641 18.23 -6.51 54.93
CA ASP A 641 18.07 -5.25 54.18
C ASP A 641 19.31 -4.35 54.33
N PRO A 642 19.90 -3.88 53.22
CA PRO A 642 21.10 -3.04 53.25
C PRO A 642 20.82 -1.54 53.41
N PHE A 643 21.78 -0.86 54.02
CA PHE A 643 21.94 0.59 54.07
C PHE A 643 23.20 1.03 53.32
N ILE A 644 23.16 2.24 52.75
CA ILE A 644 24.25 2.78 51.95
C ILE A 644 25.46 3.17 52.82
N HIS A 645 26.68 3.02 52.28
CA HIS A 645 27.93 3.44 52.93
C HIS A 645 28.06 4.97 53.06
N PRO A 646 29.08 5.48 53.79
CA PRO A 646 29.31 6.92 53.88
C PRO A 646 29.66 7.55 52.53
N ALA A 647 29.29 8.82 52.33
CA ALA A 647 29.48 9.58 51.10
C ALA A 647 30.95 9.76 50.68
N ASN A 648 31.87 9.74 51.63
CA ASN A 648 33.31 9.75 51.37
C ASN A 648 34.07 9.11 52.52
N CYS A 649 35.40 9.03 52.41
CA CYS A 649 36.23 8.28 53.35
C CYS A 649 36.30 8.86 54.78
N THR A 650 35.73 10.04 55.01
CA THR A 650 35.68 10.72 56.32
C THR A 650 34.30 11.27 56.66
N SER A 651 33.30 11.06 55.80
CA SER A 651 31.93 11.59 55.98
C SER A 651 31.22 10.93 57.14
N TYR A 652 30.42 11.72 57.85
CA TYR A 652 29.42 11.23 58.80
C TYR A 652 28.09 10.91 58.11
N GLU A 653 27.86 11.41 56.90
CA GLU A 653 26.62 11.24 56.16
C GLU A 653 26.69 10.05 55.18
N PRO A 654 25.56 9.36 54.95
CA PRO A 654 25.42 8.37 53.89
C PRO A 654 25.60 8.96 52.49
N GLU A 655 26.06 8.14 51.55
CA GLU A 655 26.09 8.47 50.13
C GLU A 655 24.67 8.71 49.60
N ARG A 656 24.53 9.58 48.60
CA ARG A 656 23.24 9.85 47.97
C ARG A 656 22.87 8.72 47.03
N VAL A 657 21.61 8.29 47.11
CA VAL A 657 21.03 7.25 46.25
C VAL A 657 19.66 7.70 45.75
N VAL A 658 19.16 7.03 44.72
CA VAL A 658 17.82 7.29 44.17
C VAL A 658 16.83 6.40 44.90
N TYR A 659 15.83 7.01 45.53
CA TYR A 659 14.73 6.30 46.18
C TYR A 659 13.48 6.37 45.31
N THR A 660 12.74 5.28 45.25
CA THR A 660 11.36 5.30 44.76
C THR A 660 10.49 6.06 45.75
N GLU A 661 9.47 6.77 45.25
CA GLU A 661 8.52 7.49 46.09
C GLU A 661 7.92 6.57 47.18
N GLY A 662 7.89 7.06 48.42
CA GLY A 662 7.45 6.29 49.58
C GLY A 662 8.52 5.41 50.25
N PHE A 663 9.69 5.22 49.63
CA PHE A 663 10.77 4.37 50.18
C PHE A 663 12.03 5.14 50.56
N ALA A 664 11.97 6.47 50.64
CA ALA A 664 13.08 7.28 51.10
C ALA A 664 13.67 6.74 52.41
N PHE A 665 14.99 6.84 52.56
CA PHE A 665 15.65 6.50 53.82
C PHE A 665 14.96 7.21 54.98
N ASN A 666 14.62 6.44 56.01
CA ASN A 666 14.03 6.96 57.22
C ASN A 666 14.67 6.30 58.45
N VAL A 667 14.44 6.90 59.60
CA VAL A 667 14.89 6.37 60.88
C VAL A 667 13.68 6.25 61.80
N SER A 668 13.44 5.04 62.29
CA SER A 668 12.45 4.79 63.33
C SER A 668 13.09 5.05 64.70
N TYR A 669 12.41 5.82 65.53
CA TYR A 669 12.82 6.17 66.89
C TYR A 669 11.74 5.76 67.90
N PRO A 670 11.62 4.46 68.22
CA PRO A 670 10.54 3.97 69.08
C PRO A 670 10.51 4.64 70.46
N ARG A 671 11.68 5.05 70.99
CA ARG A 671 11.77 5.82 72.24
C ARG A 671 11.08 7.17 72.19
N ASN A 672 11.16 7.86 71.06
CA ASN A 672 10.77 9.28 70.93
C ASN A 672 9.50 9.49 70.10
N ALA A 673 8.98 8.44 69.45
CA ALA A 673 7.88 8.55 68.50
C ALA A 673 6.54 8.93 69.16
N GLY A 674 6.34 8.65 70.46
CA GLY A 674 5.13 8.97 71.24
C GLY A 674 3.83 8.35 70.74
N THR A 675 3.85 7.70 69.58
CA THR A 675 2.71 7.19 68.80
C THR A 675 2.92 5.75 68.32
N GLU A 676 4.13 5.19 68.53
CA GLU A 676 4.52 3.85 68.11
C GLU A 676 4.90 3.03 69.34
N SER A 677 4.35 1.82 69.49
CA SER A 677 4.82 0.89 70.51
C SER A 677 6.10 0.18 70.03
N PRO A 678 7.16 0.11 70.83
CA PRO A 678 8.36 -0.67 70.50
C PRO A 678 8.06 -2.14 70.18
N TYR A 679 7.04 -2.74 70.81
CA TYR A 679 6.64 -4.13 70.54
C TYR A 679 6.07 -4.33 69.13
N ASP A 680 5.49 -3.30 68.53
CA ASP A 680 4.89 -3.38 67.19
C ASP A 680 5.95 -3.15 66.09
N VAL A 681 6.90 -2.25 66.34
CA VAL A 681 7.86 -1.80 65.31
C VAL A 681 9.22 -2.50 65.39
N MET A 682 9.64 -2.96 66.56
CA MET A 682 10.96 -3.60 66.75
C MET A 682 10.86 -5.12 66.53
N THR A 683 10.37 -5.51 65.34
CA THR A 683 10.12 -6.91 64.96
C THR A 683 10.77 -7.25 63.62
N VAL A 684 10.97 -8.55 63.36
CA VAL A 684 11.48 -9.01 62.06
C VAL A 684 10.47 -8.68 60.97
N GLU A 685 9.19 -8.91 61.24
CA GLU A 685 8.06 -8.64 60.35
C GLU A 685 8.00 -7.16 59.96
N TRP A 686 8.12 -6.25 60.92
CA TRP A 686 8.13 -4.81 60.66
C TRP A 686 9.36 -4.41 59.85
N SER A 687 10.54 -4.98 60.15
CA SER A 687 11.78 -4.68 59.43
C SER A 687 11.73 -5.11 57.95
N ILE A 688 10.97 -6.17 57.65
CA ILE A 688 10.71 -6.64 56.29
C ILE A 688 9.75 -5.70 55.55
N ALA A 689 8.73 -5.19 56.25
CA ALA A 689 7.78 -4.21 55.71
C ALA A 689 8.42 -2.82 55.49
N HIS A 690 9.48 -2.50 56.23
CA HIS A 690 10.17 -1.21 56.19
C HIS A 690 11.67 -1.38 55.87
N PRO A 691 12.02 -1.91 54.68
CA PRO A 691 13.39 -2.30 54.35
C PRO A 691 14.35 -1.10 54.22
N THR A 692 13.84 0.12 54.01
CA THR A 692 14.64 1.36 53.93
C THR A 692 14.66 2.16 55.22
N THR A 693 13.96 1.69 56.27
CA THR A 693 13.94 2.37 57.57
C THR A 693 14.97 1.74 58.50
N PHE A 694 15.92 2.55 58.93
CA PHE A 694 16.88 2.19 59.96
C PHE A 694 16.21 2.24 61.34
N MET A 695 16.37 1.20 62.14
CA MET A 695 15.79 1.15 63.49
C MET A 695 16.81 1.68 64.51
N SER A 696 16.53 2.81 65.16
CA SER A 696 17.38 3.31 66.25
C SER A 696 17.25 2.43 67.49
N ASP A 697 18.13 2.66 68.46
CA ASP A 697 17.95 2.15 69.80
C ASP A 697 16.62 2.62 70.42
N ALA A 698 16.18 1.83 71.40
CA ALA A 698 15.07 2.20 72.25
C ALA A 698 15.43 1.86 73.70
N MET A 699 16.58 2.34 74.19
CA MET A 699 16.94 2.09 75.58
C MET A 699 15.94 2.77 76.52
N TYR A 700 15.36 2.03 77.47
CA TYR A 700 14.47 2.59 78.48
C TYR A 700 15.07 2.36 79.87
N GLU A 701 14.75 3.23 80.82
CA GLU A 701 15.14 3.06 82.22
C GLU A 701 14.37 1.89 82.84
N ASP A 702 14.92 1.22 83.85
CA ASP A 702 14.33 0.01 84.46
C ASP A 702 12.90 0.21 85.04
N TRP A 703 12.50 1.47 85.26
CA TRP A 703 11.16 1.85 85.74
C TRP A 703 10.20 2.30 84.63
N GLU A 704 10.65 2.41 83.38
CA GLU A 704 9.82 2.77 82.23
C GLU A 704 9.08 1.54 81.67
N GLU A 705 7.93 1.76 81.02
CA GLU A 705 7.01 0.70 80.56
C GLU A 705 7.65 -0.36 79.66
N TRP A 706 8.70 0.03 78.93
CA TRP A 706 9.34 -0.79 77.90
C TRP A 706 10.82 -1.08 78.18
N ALA A 707 11.24 -1.05 79.46
CA ALA A 707 12.60 -1.40 79.92
C ALA A 707 13.19 -2.70 79.33
N SER A 708 12.35 -3.67 78.95
CA SER A 708 12.79 -4.93 78.35
C SER A 708 13.17 -4.84 76.87
N VAL A 709 12.89 -3.73 76.20
CA VAL A 709 13.20 -3.51 74.78
C VAL A 709 14.43 -2.64 74.70
N VAL A 710 15.55 -3.18 74.25
CA VAL A 710 16.86 -2.49 74.28
C VAL A 710 17.65 -2.66 72.98
N ASP A 711 17.06 -3.26 71.95
CA ASP A 711 17.67 -3.54 70.65
C ASP A 711 16.66 -3.30 69.52
N TRP A 712 17.10 -3.25 68.25
CA TRP A 712 16.23 -3.13 67.08
C TRP A 712 15.15 -4.22 67.00
N LEU A 713 15.38 -5.35 67.67
CA LEU A 713 14.48 -6.49 67.77
C LEU A 713 14.12 -6.74 69.24
N TYR A 714 12.85 -6.55 69.60
CA TYR A 714 12.39 -6.70 70.99
C TYR A 714 12.49 -8.15 71.48
N ASN A 715 12.04 -9.11 70.66
CA ASN A 715 12.11 -10.53 71.00
C ASN A 715 13.40 -11.12 70.45
N HIS A 716 14.41 -11.22 71.31
CA HIS A 716 15.74 -11.58 70.86
C HIS A 716 15.78 -12.94 70.12
N HIS A 717 16.28 -12.92 68.88
CA HIS A 717 16.42 -14.10 68.04
C HIS A 717 17.89 -14.36 67.64
N PRO A 718 18.64 -15.20 68.38
CA PRO A 718 20.09 -15.38 68.19
C PRO A 718 20.48 -16.11 66.90
N ASN A 719 19.50 -16.69 66.18
CA ASN A 719 19.76 -17.54 65.03
C ASN A 719 19.55 -16.83 63.68
N LEU A 720 19.27 -15.51 63.64
CA LEU A 720 18.84 -14.81 62.42
C LEU A 720 19.80 -15.00 61.24
N TRP A 721 21.11 -14.88 61.43
CA TRP A 721 22.12 -15.20 60.40
C TRP A 721 22.67 -16.64 60.48
N GLY A 722 21.84 -17.57 60.99
CA GLY A 722 22.04 -19.01 60.91
C GLY A 722 23.07 -19.61 61.88
N ASN A 723 23.54 -18.84 62.86
CA ASN A 723 24.25 -19.38 64.01
C ASN A 723 23.31 -20.28 64.84
N ILE A 724 23.75 -21.46 65.28
CA ILE A 724 22.89 -22.44 65.96
C ILE A 724 22.91 -22.36 67.50
N THR A 725 23.33 -21.22 68.07
CA THR A 725 23.33 -20.98 69.53
C THR A 725 21.94 -21.23 70.15
N THR A 726 21.89 -22.01 71.24
CA THR A 726 20.63 -22.44 71.90
C THR A 726 20.49 -21.99 73.35
N SER A 727 21.54 -21.46 73.98
CA SER A 727 21.53 -21.01 75.37
C SER A 727 22.41 -19.79 75.58
N ASN A 728 22.10 -19.00 76.62
CA ASN A 728 22.88 -17.85 77.06
C ASN A 728 24.17 -18.25 77.80
N SER A 729 24.82 -19.35 77.37
CA SER A 729 26.01 -19.91 78.04
C SER A 729 27.04 -20.50 77.09
N ASN A 730 26.75 -20.58 75.79
CA ASN A 730 27.70 -20.99 74.76
C ASN A 730 27.33 -20.36 73.40
N ILE A 731 28.30 -19.79 72.67
CA ILE A 731 28.10 -19.39 71.27
C ILE A 731 28.55 -20.55 70.37
N SER A 732 27.68 -20.98 69.46
CA SER A 732 28.05 -22.01 68.49
C SER A 732 29.05 -21.48 67.47
N LYS A 733 30.11 -22.27 67.22
CA LYS A 733 31.08 -22.06 66.14
C LYS A 733 30.55 -22.51 64.77
N ILE A 734 29.50 -23.33 64.79
CA ILE A 734 28.83 -23.83 63.59
C ILE A 734 27.71 -22.87 63.22
N SER A 735 27.61 -22.58 61.93
CA SER A 735 26.59 -21.72 61.36
C SER A 735 26.25 -22.15 59.93
N TYR A 736 24.99 -21.98 59.56
CA TYR A 736 24.47 -22.22 58.21
C TYR A 736 24.00 -20.90 57.60
N LYS A 737 23.80 -20.87 56.28
CA LYS A 737 23.05 -19.77 55.67
C LYS A 737 21.57 -19.89 56.06
N SER A 738 20.99 -18.85 56.65
CA SER A 738 19.56 -18.77 56.95
C SER A 738 18.81 -17.98 55.87
N ILE A 739 17.48 -17.89 56.01
CA ILE A 739 16.66 -17.02 55.16
C ILE A 739 16.90 -15.53 55.38
N TYR A 740 17.56 -15.09 56.47
CA TYR A 740 17.87 -13.66 56.71
C TYR A 740 19.33 -13.30 56.45
N ASP A 741 20.15 -14.28 56.08
CA ASP A 741 21.55 -14.04 55.69
C ASP A 741 21.61 -13.19 54.41
N PRO A 742 22.28 -12.02 54.42
CA PRO A 742 22.29 -11.08 53.30
C PRO A 742 23.23 -11.49 52.15
N CYS A 743 24.12 -12.47 52.35
CA CYS A 743 25.12 -12.82 51.35
C CYS A 743 24.49 -13.45 50.08
N PRO A 744 25.18 -13.42 48.93
CA PRO A 744 24.66 -14.04 47.71
C PRO A 744 24.69 -15.58 47.77
N VAL A 745 24.13 -16.20 46.73
CA VAL A 745 24.06 -17.66 46.58
C VAL A 745 25.45 -18.30 46.70
N GLY A 746 25.60 -19.28 47.59
CA GLY A 746 26.87 -19.98 47.86
C GLY A 746 27.78 -19.29 48.88
N TRP A 747 27.32 -18.19 49.48
CA TRP A 747 28.06 -17.39 50.45
C TRP A 747 27.21 -17.09 51.69
N LYS A 748 27.82 -17.01 52.86
CA LYS A 748 27.16 -16.71 54.15
C LYS A 748 27.96 -15.74 55.01
N VAL A 749 27.30 -15.18 56.02
CA VAL A 749 27.95 -14.33 57.03
C VAL A 749 28.97 -15.17 57.82
N PRO A 750 30.21 -14.68 58.01
CA PRO A 750 31.24 -15.41 58.75
C PRO A 750 30.92 -15.53 60.23
N SER A 751 31.42 -16.58 60.86
CA SER A 751 31.59 -16.67 62.31
C SER A 751 32.85 -15.92 62.76
N PRO A 752 32.95 -15.51 64.03
CA PRO A 752 34.18 -14.92 64.55
C PRO A 752 35.43 -15.80 64.34
N GLU A 753 35.29 -17.12 64.41
CA GLU A 753 36.36 -18.09 64.25
C GLU A 753 36.96 -18.09 62.84
N ASP A 754 36.20 -17.69 61.83
CA ASP A 754 36.68 -17.61 60.45
C ASP A 754 37.78 -16.56 60.29
N PHE A 755 37.89 -15.60 61.21
CA PHE A 755 38.93 -14.57 61.25
C PHE A 755 40.17 -14.96 62.08
N VAL A 756 40.21 -16.16 62.69
CA VAL A 756 41.36 -16.58 63.50
C VAL A 756 42.64 -16.65 62.66
N GLY A 757 43.74 -16.12 63.21
CA GLY A 757 45.07 -16.13 62.60
C GLY A 757 45.35 -14.97 61.64
N ILE A 758 44.43 -14.01 61.50
CA ILE A 758 44.74 -12.77 60.79
C ILE A 758 45.61 -11.86 61.65
N GLU A 759 46.52 -11.15 60.98
CA GLU A 759 47.44 -10.22 61.63
C GLU A 759 47.45 -8.90 60.87
N ARG A 760 47.61 -7.79 61.58
CA ARG A 760 47.71 -6.48 60.94
C ARG A 760 49.12 -6.27 60.36
N VAL A 761 49.20 -5.71 59.17
CA VAL A 761 50.46 -5.34 58.49
C VAL A 761 50.72 -3.85 58.56
N SER A 762 49.77 -3.05 58.07
CA SER A 762 49.92 -1.60 57.93
C SER A 762 48.54 -0.94 57.92
N GLN A 763 48.53 0.39 57.92
CA GLN A 763 47.31 1.19 57.72
C GLN A 763 47.59 2.35 56.77
N SER A 764 46.55 2.77 56.06
CA SER A 764 46.53 4.00 55.28
C SER A 764 45.24 4.75 55.65
N SER A 765 45.30 5.61 56.65
CA SER A 765 44.14 6.43 57.05
C SER A 765 43.91 7.57 56.04
N PRO A 766 42.65 7.88 55.66
CA PRO A 766 41.38 7.37 56.17
C PRO A 766 40.78 6.18 55.37
N TYR A 767 41.61 5.37 54.71
CA TYR A 767 41.17 4.45 53.66
C TYR A 767 41.02 3.00 54.12
N TYR A 768 42.08 2.39 54.65
CA TYR A 768 42.07 0.97 55.00
C TYR A 768 43.14 0.55 56.02
N VAL A 769 42.93 -0.65 56.56
CA VAL A 769 43.95 -1.46 57.25
C VAL A 769 44.33 -2.63 56.35
N THR A 770 45.62 -2.89 56.18
CA THR A 770 46.13 -4.08 55.47
C THR A 770 46.36 -5.19 56.48
N ILE A 771 45.83 -6.37 56.22
CA ILE A 771 46.01 -7.57 57.06
C ILE A 771 46.72 -8.69 56.29
N HIS A 772 47.50 -9.50 57.00
CA HIS A 772 47.89 -10.83 56.57
C HIS A 772 46.71 -11.77 56.84
N TYR A 773 46.26 -12.45 55.78
CA TYR A 773 45.18 -13.41 55.91
C TYR A 773 45.65 -14.86 55.73
N ASN A 774 46.80 -15.11 55.09
CA ASN A 774 47.38 -16.44 54.93
C ASN A 774 48.87 -16.35 54.50
N GLY A 775 49.78 -16.70 55.41
CA GLY A 775 51.22 -16.50 55.20
C GLY A 775 51.53 -15.04 54.86
N ASN A 776 52.29 -14.80 53.79
CA ASN A 776 52.63 -13.45 53.34
C ASN A 776 51.52 -12.78 52.49
N ARG A 777 50.39 -13.43 52.23
CA ARG A 777 49.31 -12.85 51.43
C ARG A 777 48.56 -11.79 52.23
N THR A 778 48.25 -10.67 51.59
CA THR A 778 47.60 -9.52 52.22
C THR A 778 46.31 -9.12 51.54
N THR A 779 45.42 -8.48 52.30
CA THR A 779 44.18 -7.87 51.80
C THR A 779 43.89 -6.58 52.55
N ASN A 780 43.16 -5.67 51.91
CA ASN A 780 42.78 -4.40 52.51
C ASN A 780 41.36 -4.48 53.07
N ILE A 781 41.20 -3.99 54.30
CA ILE A 781 39.92 -3.82 54.98
C ILE A 781 39.59 -2.32 55.01
N PRO A 782 38.53 -1.86 54.32
CA PRO A 782 38.10 -0.47 54.37
C PRO A 782 37.78 -0.03 55.81
N ILE A 783 38.24 1.16 56.21
CA ILE A 783 37.95 1.72 57.54
C ILE A 783 36.72 2.64 57.50
N GLY A 784 35.57 2.04 57.24
CA GLY A 784 34.30 2.75 57.06
C GLY A 784 33.52 3.10 58.33
N GLY A 785 34.03 2.79 59.52
CA GLY A 785 33.32 3.03 60.78
C GLY A 785 32.03 2.22 60.93
N THR A 786 31.09 2.75 61.70
CA THR A 786 29.78 2.14 61.99
C THR A 786 28.69 3.17 61.79
N PHE A 787 27.56 2.78 61.18
CA PHE A 787 26.37 3.64 61.11
C PHE A 787 25.50 3.46 62.34
N VAL A 788 25.24 4.55 63.07
CA VAL A 788 24.49 4.59 64.32
C VAL A 788 23.97 6.01 64.56
N ASP A 789 22.82 6.17 65.22
CA ASP A 789 22.25 7.48 65.58
C ASP A 789 22.25 8.47 64.40
N THR A 790 21.86 7.98 63.21
CA THR A 790 21.80 8.68 61.92
C THR A 790 23.11 9.13 61.28
N ARG A 791 24.26 8.63 61.74
CA ARG A 791 25.57 9.03 61.20
C ARG A 791 26.61 7.92 61.24
N PHE A 792 27.68 8.08 60.45
CA PHE A 792 28.84 7.20 60.46
C PHE A 792 29.85 7.59 61.52
N MET A 793 29.85 6.87 62.64
CA MET A 793 30.84 7.03 63.70
C MET A 793 32.18 6.42 63.30
N ASN A 794 33.27 7.18 63.53
CA ASN A 794 34.66 6.76 63.32
C ASN A 794 35.01 6.33 61.88
N ASN A 795 34.29 6.82 60.86
CA ASN A 795 34.69 6.63 59.46
C ASN A 795 36.06 7.27 59.22
N GLY A 796 36.97 6.52 58.60
CA GLY A 796 38.37 6.90 58.43
C GLY A 796 39.29 6.58 59.62
N GLN A 797 38.73 6.06 60.73
CA GLN A 797 39.47 5.80 61.98
C GLN A 797 39.38 4.35 62.47
N LEU A 798 38.38 3.58 62.03
CA LEU A 798 38.30 2.15 62.31
C LEU A 798 37.57 1.39 61.22
N GLY A 799 37.99 0.15 60.99
CA GLY A 799 37.25 -0.83 60.20
C GLY A 799 36.44 -1.73 61.11
N ARG A 800 35.27 -2.16 60.65
CA ARG A 800 34.44 -3.16 61.33
C ARG A 800 33.86 -4.13 60.32
N LEU A 801 33.76 -5.40 60.68
CA LEU A 801 33.06 -6.43 59.89
C LEU A 801 32.14 -7.24 60.80
N TYR A 802 30.88 -7.36 60.42
CA TYR A 802 29.93 -8.16 61.18
C TYR A 802 30.20 -9.66 61.06
N THR A 803 29.87 -10.38 62.14
CA THR A 803 29.84 -11.83 62.20
C THR A 803 28.43 -12.32 62.51
N ASN A 804 28.17 -13.61 62.34
CA ASN A 804 26.90 -14.23 62.68
C ASN A 804 26.76 -14.55 64.18
N ALA A 805 27.73 -14.18 65.03
CA ALA A 805 27.64 -14.45 66.46
C ALA A 805 26.69 -13.43 67.14
N PRO A 806 25.61 -13.91 67.78
CA PRO A 806 24.53 -13.05 68.31
C PRO A 806 24.88 -12.33 69.61
N TYR A 807 25.96 -12.74 70.27
CA TYR A 807 26.46 -12.17 71.52
C TYR A 807 27.92 -11.78 71.35
N TYR A 808 28.44 -10.98 72.29
CA TYR A 808 29.85 -10.60 72.30
C TYR A 808 30.75 -11.78 72.72
N MET A 809 31.63 -12.19 71.82
CA MET A 809 32.68 -13.17 72.04
C MET A 809 34.01 -12.44 72.21
N PHE A 810 34.82 -12.79 73.21
CA PHE A 810 36.14 -12.18 73.41
C PHE A 810 37.18 -12.78 72.44
N TRP A 811 37.88 -11.94 71.69
CA TRP A 811 38.86 -12.35 70.68
C TRP A 811 39.95 -13.27 71.22
N GLY A 812 40.26 -14.32 70.46
CA GLY A 812 41.28 -15.29 70.82
C GLY A 812 40.96 -16.16 72.06
N THR A 813 39.76 -16.03 72.64
CA THR A 813 39.32 -16.83 73.79
C THR A 813 38.01 -17.57 73.50
N TYR A 814 37.54 -18.37 74.46
CA TYR A 814 36.20 -18.97 74.45
C TYR A 814 35.21 -18.23 75.37
N GLY A 815 35.62 -17.10 75.96
CA GLY A 815 34.75 -16.29 76.79
C GLY A 815 33.69 -15.59 75.95
N CYS A 816 32.50 -15.45 76.50
CA CYS A 816 31.42 -14.69 75.89
C CYS A 816 30.69 -13.87 76.97
N ARG A 817 30.18 -12.71 76.59
CA ARG A 817 29.23 -11.94 77.42
C ARG A 817 27.81 -12.18 76.89
N TYR A 818 26.97 -12.76 77.72
CA TYR A 818 25.58 -13.08 77.39
C TYR A 818 24.63 -12.06 78.02
N GLY A 819 23.50 -11.78 77.35
CA GLY A 819 22.42 -10.94 77.89
C GLY A 819 22.58 -9.43 77.69
N ASP A 820 23.70 -8.98 77.14
CA ASP A 820 23.85 -7.61 76.62
C ASP A 820 23.29 -7.52 75.20
N ILE A 821 22.95 -6.32 74.74
CA ILE A 821 22.37 -6.05 73.41
C ILE A 821 23.41 -6.00 72.28
N SER A 822 24.64 -6.36 72.62
CA SER A 822 25.80 -6.35 71.74
C SER A 822 26.02 -7.68 71.05
N CYS A 823 26.46 -7.61 69.79
CA CYS A 823 26.86 -8.77 68.99
C CYS A 823 28.34 -8.70 68.66
N THR A 824 28.90 -9.80 68.14
CA THR A 824 30.31 -9.82 67.76
C THR A 824 30.53 -9.20 66.38
N SER A 825 31.37 -8.18 66.32
CA SER A 825 31.99 -7.68 65.10
C SER A 825 33.51 -7.70 65.25
N ILE A 826 34.24 -7.84 64.14
CA ILE A 826 35.70 -7.75 64.12
C ILE A 826 36.09 -6.30 63.89
N ILE A 827 36.86 -5.72 64.81
CA ILE A 827 37.37 -4.35 64.71
C ILE A 827 38.82 -4.33 64.25
N PHE A 828 39.10 -3.34 63.40
CA PHE A 828 40.42 -3.01 62.88
C PHE A 828 40.73 -1.57 63.33
N SER A 829 41.29 -1.40 64.53
CA SER A 829 41.55 -0.08 65.12
C SER A 829 42.78 0.60 64.49
N THR A 830 42.68 1.90 64.17
CA THR A 830 43.82 2.71 63.73
C THR A 830 44.32 3.73 64.74
N GLY A 831 43.60 3.93 65.85
CA GLY A 831 43.79 5.06 66.78
C GLY A 831 44.53 4.77 68.09
N SER A 832 44.52 3.53 68.56
CA SER A 832 45.23 3.13 69.79
C SER A 832 46.67 2.74 69.45
N VAL A 833 47.66 3.09 70.28
CA VAL A 833 49.01 2.52 70.24
C VAL A 833 49.17 1.60 71.46
N PRO A 834 49.36 0.28 71.29
CA PRO A 834 49.42 -0.42 70.01
C PRO A 834 48.03 -0.58 69.36
N SER A 835 48.00 -0.47 68.03
CA SER A 835 46.80 -0.73 67.21
C SER A 835 46.53 -2.22 67.19
N PHE A 836 45.27 -2.64 67.27
CA PHE A 836 44.91 -4.05 67.42
C PHE A 836 43.80 -4.49 66.47
N ILE A 837 43.71 -5.80 66.26
CA ILE A 837 42.55 -6.51 65.72
C ILE A 837 41.93 -7.25 66.90
N ASP A 838 40.63 -7.05 67.13
CA ASP A 838 39.89 -7.67 68.23
C ASP A 838 38.42 -7.85 67.81
N THR A 839 37.64 -8.46 68.67
CA THR A 839 36.18 -8.40 68.69
C THR A 839 35.70 -7.13 69.40
N THR A 840 34.47 -6.69 69.13
CA THR A 840 33.81 -5.60 69.87
C THR A 840 32.46 -6.01 70.42
N ASP A 841 32.10 -5.43 71.55
CA ASP A 841 30.78 -5.47 72.17
C ASP A 841 29.86 -4.35 71.64
N TYR A 842 29.79 -4.16 70.32
CA TYR A 842 28.94 -3.12 69.76
C TYR A 842 27.51 -3.58 69.50
N TYR A 843 26.57 -2.64 69.55
CA TYR A 843 25.14 -2.90 69.53
C TYR A 843 24.64 -3.51 68.21
N ARG A 844 23.61 -4.34 68.31
CA ARG A 844 22.96 -5.00 67.16
C ARG A 844 22.13 -4.04 66.29
N TYR A 845 21.60 -2.96 66.87
CA TYR A 845 20.90 -1.91 66.14
C TYR A 845 21.85 -1.04 65.29
N ALA A 846 23.16 -1.08 65.53
CA ALA A 846 24.10 -0.41 64.65
C ALA A 846 24.20 -1.15 63.31
N ALA A 847 24.60 -0.46 62.23
CA ALA A 847 24.89 -1.11 60.96
C ALA A 847 26.39 -1.13 60.67
N ASN A 848 26.90 -2.29 60.25
CA ASN A 848 28.31 -2.52 59.86
C ASN A 848 28.37 -3.34 58.57
N PRO A 849 29.48 -3.28 57.83
CA PRO A 849 29.62 -4.05 56.59
C PRO A 849 29.91 -5.52 56.87
N ILE A 850 29.66 -6.35 55.86
CA ILE A 850 29.86 -7.81 55.92
C ILE A 850 30.84 -8.20 54.81
N ARG A 851 31.79 -9.09 55.12
CA ARG A 851 32.61 -9.78 54.12
C ARG A 851 32.30 -11.26 54.18
N CYS A 852 31.54 -11.73 53.19
CA CYS A 852 30.99 -13.08 53.20
C CYS A 852 32.07 -14.15 53.03
N ILE A 853 31.79 -15.33 53.57
CA ILE A 853 32.56 -16.56 53.35
C ILE A 853 31.77 -17.56 52.51
N ARG A 854 32.45 -18.49 51.86
CA ARG A 854 31.81 -19.59 51.14
C ARG A 854 31.03 -20.47 52.12
N GLU A 855 29.81 -20.88 51.73
CA GLU A 855 28.90 -21.73 52.53
C GLU A 855 29.50 -23.07 52.96
#